data_AF-A0A0B2W0H7-F1
#
_entry.id   AF-A0A0B2W0H7-F1
#
_cell.length_a   1.000
_cell.length_b   1.000
_cell.length_c   1.000
_cell.angle_alpha   90.00
_cell.angle_beta   90.00
_cell.angle_gamma   90.00
#
_symmetry.space_group_name_H-M   'P 1'
#
loop_
_entity.id
_entity.type
_entity.pdbx_description
1 polymer ?
#
loop_
_entity_poly.entity_id
_entity_poly.type
_entity_poly.pdbx_seq_one_letter_code
_entity_poly.pdbx_strand_id
1 'polypeptide(L)'
;MNMEAYLLVPSRRFRKRRMGSVISADTVIDENVCLRRFTGLQPITDNDPFWNQLLSFNLKIDAYNRREVKLFNESLSDLLQSLMYNTQTTGNFAAFIRVFLRRAAEVKASEICQNTIFLWQTANALIILRYICKFLTQRLSEAEFVKVFDKTLVTNNKEEDSDVEQDYEETYENTAEEFLDALVDILVELPVSDTTEAIHIEAVKCIMAILSSQLYHDSVLTSSIFFGYLMHGKCSSRSMELTKALLTNYLQRNTPYVTKREKDPESIVLGLAASVWSVVQIAAGYDDLNGDDEEMNVIPPASLGSLSVLLLLNLACHQNADNRSNVYKETLSAFENAQEVSSVNGPTKRTFRLDYSALYDRLCATVDQQPPMLLLYLLLHTNCGFRNYVLSRINLENLVVPVLRVLHDGAPQSGSLNIASNSHHVYLALIVVLILSEDDFFCKIVHETMIKDTSWYQAERPLGEVSLGGLIILVFVRTIQTNTLKTRDRYLHTNCLAALANMSSSFKQLSSAVCQKLIGLLELFMKRHAKLIEHMRVSAEYDLEHEKQSHNYHQDITALEEGIRTLLEICNSCLTSNLRNNPHFIYTILYKRQLFDGFQNHPMFQDLIWNISLVINHFASRIKAIEKGASVSTVLETIEKGALQWPSDRLKKFPELKFKYVEDDNTVEFFVPYVWRLIFQLSTMYWDGTRVKLFNALCLS
;
A
#
# COMPACT_ATOMS: atom_id res chain seq x y z
N MET A 1 -33.08 6.65 67.97
CA MET A 1 -32.65 7.99 68.43
C MET A 1 -31.14 7.94 68.59
N ASN A 2 -30.26 8.71 67.95
CA ASN A 2 -30.25 9.76 66.93
C ASN A 2 -28.84 9.61 66.28
N MET A 3 -28.68 9.37 64.98
CA MET A 3 -28.40 10.34 63.91
C MET A 3 -27.81 11.71 64.30
N GLU A 4 -26.70 12.03 63.62
CA GLU A 4 -26.05 13.33 63.31
C GLU A 4 -24.65 13.50 63.90
N ALA A 5 -23.67 14.17 63.29
CA ALA A 5 -23.35 14.54 61.92
C ALA A 5 -21.94 15.13 62.00
N TYR A 6 -20.92 14.55 61.34
CA TYR A 6 -19.64 15.25 61.14
C TYR A 6 -19.38 15.45 59.66
N LEU A 7 -19.51 16.73 59.28
CA LEU A 7 -19.23 17.30 57.97
C LEU A 7 -17.80 16.99 57.52
N LEU A 8 -17.71 16.27 56.40
CA LEU A 8 -16.51 16.14 55.59
C LEU A 8 -16.17 17.50 54.94
N VAL A 9 -15.08 18.11 55.40
CA VAL A 9 -14.39 19.17 54.65
C VAL A 9 -13.60 18.50 53.53
N PRO A 10 -13.80 18.83 52.24
CA PRO A 10 -13.03 18.23 51.16
C PRO A 10 -11.61 18.79 51.19
N SER A 11 -10.65 17.90 51.49
CA SER A 11 -9.22 18.15 51.31
C SER A 11 -8.95 18.50 49.85
N ARG A 12 -8.64 19.77 49.59
CA ARG A 12 -8.14 20.28 48.31
C ARG A 12 -6.94 19.44 47.86
N ARG A 13 -7.15 18.53 46.91
CA ARG A 13 -6.06 17.97 46.11
C ARG A 13 -5.43 19.13 45.34
N PHE A 14 -4.27 19.59 45.79
CA PHE A 14 -3.36 20.40 45.00
C PHE A 14 -2.96 19.61 43.74
N ARG A 15 -3.71 19.77 42.64
CA ARG A 15 -3.22 19.46 41.30
C ARG A 15 -2.13 20.48 40.97
N LYS A 16 -0.87 20.12 41.24
CA LYS A 16 0.29 20.82 40.70
C LYS A 16 0.22 20.64 39.17
N ARG A 17 -0.31 21.64 38.46
CA ARG A 17 -0.17 21.76 37.00
C ARG A 17 1.35 21.80 36.72
N ARG A 18 1.90 20.71 36.19
CA ARG A 18 3.27 20.70 35.61
C ARG A 18 3.19 21.50 34.31
N MET A 19 3.45 22.81 34.36
CA MET A 19 3.41 23.67 33.18
C MET A 19 4.75 23.60 32.44
N GLY A 20 4.86 22.71 31.46
CA GLY A 20 5.77 22.92 30.34
C GLY A 20 5.28 24.07 29.45
N SER A 21 6.17 24.76 28.74
CA SER A 21 5.76 25.79 27.78
C SER A 21 4.91 25.16 26.67
N VAL A 22 3.87 25.87 26.22
CA VAL A 22 3.01 25.41 25.13
C VAL A 22 3.59 25.94 23.82
N ILE A 23 3.81 25.06 22.84
CA ILE A 23 4.26 25.39 21.49
C ILE A 23 3.14 25.02 20.53
N SER A 24 2.67 25.97 19.74
CA SER A 24 1.62 25.82 18.71
C SER A 24 2.05 26.51 17.41
N ALA A 25 1.23 26.42 16.37
CA ALA A 25 1.49 27.10 15.09
C ALA A 25 1.58 28.63 15.21
N ASP A 26 0.87 29.24 16.16
CA ASP A 26 0.90 30.69 16.41
C ASP A 26 2.04 31.12 17.35
N THR A 27 2.83 30.16 17.86
CA THR A 27 3.95 30.49 18.75
C THR A 27 5.06 31.13 17.93
N VAL A 28 5.55 32.30 18.37
CA VAL A 28 6.75 32.92 17.81
C VAL A 28 7.97 32.10 18.25
N ILE A 29 8.27 31.03 17.50
CA ILE A 29 9.32 30.07 17.85
C ILE A 29 10.69 30.75 17.94
N ASP A 30 10.91 31.75 17.09
CA ASP A 30 12.14 32.53 17.10
C ASP A 30 12.44 33.13 18.48
N GLU A 31 11.44 33.51 19.28
CA GLU A 31 11.65 34.09 20.61
C GLU A 31 11.87 33.02 21.71
N ASN A 32 11.80 31.73 21.37
CA ASN A 32 11.99 30.66 22.34
C ASN A 32 13.45 30.60 22.81
N VAL A 33 13.67 31.05 24.05
CA VAL A 33 14.99 31.15 24.68
C VAL A 33 15.73 29.80 24.70
N CYS A 34 15.02 28.69 24.91
CA CYS A 34 15.64 27.36 24.95
C CYS A 34 16.13 26.95 23.56
N LEU A 35 15.30 27.14 22.52
CA LEU A 35 15.69 26.83 21.15
C LEU A 35 16.84 27.73 20.66
N ARG A 36 16.79 29.04 20.93
CA ARG A 36 17.90 29.96 20.61
C ARG A 36 19.20 29.56 21.29
N ARG A 37 19.15 29.13 22.56
CA ARG A 37 20.34 28.64 23.27
C ARG A 37 20.88 27.37 22.60
N PHE A 38 20.00 26.42 22.27
CA PHE A 38 20.36 25.17 21.62
C PHE A 38 21.03 25.37 20.25
N THR A 39 20.48 26.27 19.42
CA THR A 39 20.99 26.56 18.07
C THR A 39 22.06 27.66 18.03
N GLY A 40 22.44 28.19 19.20
CA GLY A 40 23.35 29.31 19.34
C GLY A 40 24.83 28.95 19.17
N LEU A 41 25.70 29.94 19.44
CA LEU A 41 27.16 29.82 19.28
C LEU A 41 27.88 29.29 20.53
N GLN A 42 27.16 28.98 21.60
CA GLN A 42 27.74 28.50 22.85
C GLN A 42 27.58 26.97 22.93
N PRO A 43 28.66 26.23 23.25
CA PRO A 43 28.58 24.78 23.43
C PRO A 43 27.76 24.44 24.67
N ILE A 44 26.94 23.39 24.57
CA ILE A 44 26.12 22.85 25.65
C ILE A 44 26.61 21.43 25.94
N THR A 45 27.07 21.21 27.17
CA THR A 45 27.47 19.86 27.60
C THR A 45 26.26 18.96 27.72
N ASP A 46 26.42 17.67 27.45
CA ASP A 46 25.36 16.66 27.60
C ASP A 46 24.88 16.52 29.05
N ASN A 47 25.68 16.88 30.05
CA ASN A 47 25.29 16.89 31.46
C ASN A 47 24.55 18.16 31.93
N ASP A 48 24.34 19.15 31.07
CA ASP A 48 23.71 20.42 31.45
C ASP A 48 22.21 20.24 31.82
N PRO A 49 21.75 20.75 32.99
CA PRO A 49 20.33 20.73 33.36
C PRO A 49 19.38 21.39 32.35
N PHE A 50 19.92 22.22 31.44
CA PHE A 50 19.26 22.80 30.28
C PHE A 50 18.37 21.80 29.53
N TRP A 51 18.83 20.56 29.32
CA TRP A 51 18.08 19.57 28.56
C TRP A 51 16.70 19.28 29.16
N ASN A 52 16.59 19.28 30.49
CA ASN A 52 15.30 19.10 31.17
C ASN A 52 14.34 20.25 30.88
N GLN A 53 14.85 21.48 30.72
CA GLN A 53 14.04 22.64 30.37
C GLN A 53 13.62 22.60 28.90
N LEU A 54 14.57 22.33 27.99
CA LEU A 54 14.32 22.23 26.55
C LEU A 54 13.26 21.16 26.23
N LEU A 55 13.34 19.99 26.89
CA LEU A 55 12.45 18.86 26.65
C LEU A 55 11.08 18.98 27.35
N SER A 56 10.85 20.03 28.13
CA SER A 56 9.60 20.21 28.89
C SER A 56 8.61 21.13 28.17
N PHE A 57 8.16 20.75 26.97
CA PHE A 57 7.16 21.49 26.18
C PHE A 57 5.93 20.65 25.82
N ASN A 58 4.81 21.31 25.55
CA ASN A 58 3.60 20.69 25.04
C ASN A 58 3.36 21.16 23.61
N LEU A 59 3.48 20.26 22.63
CA LEU A 59 3.19 20.55 21.23
C LEU A 59 1.68 20.51 20.98
N LYS A 60 1.11 21.63 20.55
CA LYS A 60 -0.30 21.79 20.16
C LYS A 60 -0.38 22.17 18.68
N ILE A 61 -0.05 21.20 17.83
CA ILE A 61 -0.20 21.32 16.38
C ILE A 61 -1.20 20.27 15.93
N ASP A 62 -2.15 20.65 15.09
CA ASP A 62 -2.97 19.67 14.38
C ASP A 62 -2.13 18.99 13.29
N ALA A 63 -1.65 17.78 13.59
CA ALA A 63 -0.86 16.98 12.66
C ALA A 63 -1.64 16.58 11.40
N TYR A 64 -2.96 16.76 11.39
CA TYR A 64 -3.83 16.44 10.26
C TYR A 64 -4.14 17.67 9.39
N ASN A 65 -3.73 18.86 9.80
CA ASN A 65 -3.86 20.06 8.99
C ASN A 65 -2.55 20.35 8.25
N ARG A 66 -2.53 20.09 6.94
CA ARG A 66 -1.34 20.26 6.08
C ARG A 66 -0.80 21.68 6.11
N ARG A 67 -1.67 22.71 6.16
CA ARG A 67 -1.26 24.13 6.23
C ARG A 67 -0.61 24.44 7.57
N GLU A 68 -1.21 23.97 8.67
CA GLU A 68 -0.67 24.19 10.02
C GLU A 68 0.71 23.54 10.20
N VAL A 69 0.87 22.29 9.76
CA VAL A 69 2.16 21.58 9.80
C VAL A 69 3.20 22.25 8.91
N LYS A 70 2.81 22.73 7.71
CA LYS A 70 3.69 23.46 6.79
C LYS A 70 4.20 24.76 7.43
N LEU A 71 3.30 25.61 7.92
CA LEU A 71 3.65 26.88 8.57
C LEU A 71 4.57 26.67 9.77
N PHE A 72 4.30 25.64 10.57
CA PHE A 72 5.18 25.29 11.68
C PHE A 72 6.58 24.86 11.21
N ASN A 73 6.69 24.07 10.14
CA ASN A 73 8.00 23.71 9.56
C ASN A 73 8.75 24.95 9.05
N GLU A 74 8.05 25.89 8.40
CA GLU A 74 8.64 27.14 7.90
C GLU A 74 9.16 28.00 9.06
N SER A 75 8.41 28.11 10.15
CA SER A 75 8.81 28.87 11.35
C SER A 75 10.04 28.30 12.07
N LEU A 76 10.43 27.05 11.81
CA LEU A 76 11.64 26.43 12.36
C LEU A 76 12.89 26.64 11.49
N SER A 77 12.74 27.15 10.26
CA SER A 77 13.80 27.14 9.26
C SER A 77 15.07 27.87 9.72
N ASP A 78 14.95 29.07 10.29
CA ASP A 78 16.10 29.88 10.68
C ASP A 78 16.88 29.27 11.86
N LEU A 79 16.16 28.69 12.82
CA LEU A 79 16.76 27.96 13.94
C LEU A 79 17.50 26.70 13.46
N LEU A 80 16.89 25.91 12.59
CA LEU A 80 17.50 24.70 12.05
C LEU A 80 18.70 25.00 11.14
N GLN A 81 18.62 26.08 10.36
CA GLN A 81 19.75 26.58 9.57
C GLN A 81 20.91 27.03 10.48
N SER A 82 20.60 27.76 11.55
CA SER A 82 21.59 28.17 12.56
C SER A 82 22.24 26.97 13.23
N LEU A 83 21.46 25.95 13.61
CA LEU A 83 21.97 24.72 14.21
C LEU A 83 22.91 23.97 13.26
N MET A 84 22.53 23.82 11.99
CA MET A 84 23.33 23.12 10.98
C MET A 84 24.74 23.72 10.85
N TYR A 85 24.87 25.06 10.84
CA TYR A 85 26.16 25.72 10.77
C TYR A 85 26.90 25.70 12.11
N ASN A 86 26.23 26.03 13.20
CA ASN A 86 26.86 26.18 14.51
C ASN A 86 27.26 24.85 15.14
N THR A 87 26.58 23.74 14.80
CA THR A 87 26.89 22.43 15.42
C THR A 87 28.25 21.89 15.03
N GLN A 88 28.84 22.34 13.92
CA GLN A 88 30.19 21.95 13.52
C GLN A 88 31.27 22.47 14.49
N THR A 89 30.98 23.57 15.19
CA THR A 89 31.90 24.19 16.16
C THR A 89 31.46 23.99 17.61
N THR A 90 30.16 24.05 17.87
CA THR A 90 29.60 23.94 19.23
C THR A 90 29.39 22.49 19.68
N GLY A 91 29.23 21.55 18.74
CA GLY A 91 28.88 20.16 19.04
C GLY A 91 27.49 19.97 19.66
N ASN A 92 26.61 20.98 19.63
CA ASN A 92 25.32 20.95 20.33
C ASN A 92 24.40 19.80 19.85
N PHE A 93 24.39 19.49 18.55
CA PHE A 93 23.62 18.35 18.04
C PHE A 93 24.19 17.02 18.55
N ALA A 94 25.51 16.82 18.47
CA ALA A 94 26.16 15.61 19.00
C ALA A 94 25.94 15.45 20.51
N ALA A 95 25.98 16.54 21.28
CA ALA A 95 25.63 16.53 22.71
C ALA A 95 24.17 16.12 22.93
N PHE A 96 23.24 16.63 22.11
CA PHE A 96 21.83 16.24 22.20
C PHE A 96 21.60 14.76 21.84
N ILE A 97 22.34 14.22 20.87
CA ILE A 97 22.32 12.78 20.56
C ILE A 97 22.76 11.97 21.78
N ARG A 98 23.84 12.34 22.47
CA ARG A 98 24.28 11.65 23.70
C ARG A 98 23.26 11.74 24.83
N VAL A 99 22.58 12.88 24.97
CA VAL A 99 21.46 13.00 25.91
C VAL A 99 20.35 12.02 25.55
N PHE A 100 19.95 11.96 24.28
CA PHE A 100 18.93 11.03 23.83
C PHE A 100 19.35 9.56 24.04
N LEU A 101 20.59 9.18 23.70
CA LEU A 101 21.08 7.81 23.88
C LEU A 101 20.99 7.34 25.34
N ARG A 102 21.39 8.19 26.30
CA ARG A 102 21.20 7.88 27.73
C ARG A 102 19.72 7.74 28.11
N ARG A 103 18.86 8.59 27.54
CA ARG A 103 17.42 8.48 27.78
C ARG A 103 16.82 7.21 27.20
N ALA A 104 17.27 6.80 26.01
CA ALA A 104 16.84 5.57 25.35
C ALA A 104 17.24 4.34 26.17
N ALA A 105 18.47 4.31 26.71
CA ALA A 105 18.93 3.23 27.58
C ALA A 105 18.06 3.05 28.85
N GLU A 106 17.53 4.14 29.40
CA GLU A 106 16.72 4.13 30.62
C GLU A 106 15.19 4.08 30.36
N VAL A 107 14.74 4.14 29.09
CA VAL A 107 13.30 4.33 28.77
C VAL A 107 12.45 3.14 29.21
N LYS A 108 12.97 1.91 29.07
CA LYS A 108 12.28 0.69 29.48
C LYS A 108 12.11 0.62 31.00
N ALA A 109 13.19 0.91 31.74
CA ALA A 109 13.14 1.00 33.20
C ALA A 109 12.19 2.10 33.67
N SER A 110 12.15 3.23 32.95
CA SER A 110 11.25 4.35 33.24
C SER A 110 9.77 4.02 33.02
N GLU A 111 9.43 3.23 31.99
CA GLU A 111 8.07 2.72 31.80
C GLU A 111 7.66 1.79 32.94
N ILE A 112 8.55 0.87 33.34
CA ILE A 112 8.30 -0.04 34.49
C ILE A 112 8.05 0.77 35.77
N CYS A 113 8.78 1.86 35.97
CA CYS A 113 8.62 2.76 37.10
C CYS A 113 7.47 3.78 36.95
N GLN A 114 6.73 3.75 35.82
CA GLN A 114 5.66 4.70 35.49
C GLN A 114 6.10 6.16 35.57
N ASN A 115 7.35 6.46 35.19
CA ASN A 115 7.88 7.82 35.22
C ASN A 115 7.37 8.64 34.04
N THR A 116 6.15 9.15 34.16
CA THR A 116 5.45 9.86 33.07
C THR A 116 6.19 11.10 32.56
N ILE A 117 6.99 11.77 33.41
CA ILE A 117 7.80 12.93 32.97
C ILE A 117 8.91 12.45 32.05
N PHE A 118 9.58 11.38 32.44
CA PHE A 118 10.70 10.87 31.68
C PHE A 118 10.27 10.44 30.28
N LEU A 119 9.17 9.68 30.21
CA LEU A 119 8.58 9.21 28.95
C LEU A 119 8.14 10.38 28.06
N TRP A 120 7.45 11.37 28.64
CA TRP A 120 7.03 12.57 27.91
C TRP A 120 8.21 13.37 27.36
N GLN A 121 9.25 13.59 28.17
CA GLN A 121 10.47 14.27 27.73
C GLN A 121 11.24 13.47 26.67
N THR A 122 11.23 12.14 26.75
CA THR A 122 11.83 11.27 25.72
C THR A 122 11.06 11.36 24.40
N ALA A 123 9.73 11.38 24.44
CA ALA A 123 8.91 11.65 23.24
C ALA A 123 9.21 13.04 22.65
N ASN A 124 9.31 14.07 23.50
CA ASN A 124 9.67 15.42 23.08
C ASN A 124 11.08 15.50 22.47
N ALA A 125 12.03 14.72 22.98
CA ALA A 125 13.37 14.63 22.40
C ALA A 125 13.31 14.08 20.98
N LEU A 126 12.54 13.01 20.75
CA LEU A 126 12.33 12.45 19.42
C LEU A 126 11.64 13.43 18.47
N ILE A 127 10.66 14.22 18.93
CA ILE A 127 10.05 15.28 18.11
C ILE A 127 11.11 16.26 17.59
N ILE A 128 11.97 16.77 18.49
CA ILE A 128 13.05 17.70 18.12
C ILE A 128 14.02 17.00 17.14
N LEU A 129 14.45 15.77 17.44
CA LEU A 129 15.34 14.99 16.59
C LEU A 129 14.74 14.76 15.19
N ARG A 130 13.46 14.42 15.08
CA ARG A 130 12.77 14.26 13.80
C ARG A 130 12.90 15.50 12.92
N TYR A 131 12.64 16.69 13.47
CA TYR A 131 12.75 17.94 12.72
C TYR A 131 14.19 18.22 12.29
N ILE A 132 15.16 18.00 13.19
CA ILE A 132 16.59 18.20 12.87
C ILE A 132 17.05 17.21 11.80
N CYS A 133 16.85 15.91 12.00
CA CYS A 133 17.26 14.87 11.05
C CYS A 133 16.65 15.11 9.68
N LYS A 134 15.34 15.38 9.59
CA LYS A 134 14.67 15.69 8.33
C LYS A 134 15.28 16.90 7.61
N PHE A 135 15.59 17.97 8.36
CA PHE A 135 16.16 19.19 7.79
C PHE A 135 17.59 18.98 7.30
N LEU A 136 18.41 18.27 8.08
CA LEU A 136 19.81 17.97 7.76
C LEU A 136 19.91 17.00 6.58
N THR A 137 19.14 15.91 6.57
CA THR A 137 19.09 14.95 5.45
C THR A 137 18.72 15.62 4.12
N GLN A 138 17.92 16.69 4.16
CA GLN A 138 17.55 17.46 2.96
C GLN A 138 18.68 18.36 2.43
N ARG A 139 19.68 18.70 3.24
CA ARG A 139 20.67 19.76 2.94
C ARG A 139 22.12 19.29 2.94
N LEU A 140 22.43 18.21 3.62
CA LEU A 140 23.76 17.64 3.73
C LEU A 140 23.85 16.36 2.89
N SER A 141 25.04 16.06 2.38
CA SER A 141 25.32 14.69 1.93
C SER A 141 25.26 13.73 3.12
N GLU A 142 24.99 12.44 2.90
CA GLU A 142 24.92 11.49 4.02
C GLU A 142 26.23 11.41 4.81
N ALA A 143 27.38 11.54 4.15
CA ALA A 143 28.68 11.58 4.82
C ALA A 143 28.84 12.81 5.74
N GLU A 144 28.38 13.98 5.31
CA GLU A 144 28.36 15.18 6.16
C GLU A 144 27.33 15.06 7.28
N PHE A 145 26.18 14.42 7.00
CA PHE A 145 25.17 14.18 8.01
C PHE A 145 25.68 13.24 9.10
N VAL A 146 26.40 12.17 8.76
CA VAL A 146 27.05 11.28 9.74
C VAL A 146 28.07 12.04 10.58
N LYS A 147 28.87 12.93 9.98
CA LYS A 147 29.89 13.72 10.70
C LYS A 147 29.32 14.59 11.82
N VAL A 148 28.10 15.12 11.68
CA VAL A 148 27.53 15.98 12.75
C VAL A 148 27.14 15.20 14.02
N PHE A 149 27.15 13.86 14.00
CA PHE A 149 26.97 13.00 15.18
C PHE A 149 28.27 12.77 15.98
N ASP A 150 29.43 13.17 15.44
CA ASP A 150 30.73 12.86 16.02
C ASP A 150 30.88 13.46 17.43
N LYS A 151 31.23 12.60 18.39
CA LYS A 151 31.40 12.94 19.82
C LYS A 151 32.62 13.85 20.03
N THR A 152 33.57 13.87 19.09
CA THR A 152 34.86 14.58 19.18
C THR A 152 34.84 16.01 18.61
N LEU A 153 33.71 16.49 18.07
CA LEU A 153 33.62 17.84 17.48
C LEU A 153 34.02 18.99 18.44
N VAL A 154 34.02 18.75 19.75
CA VAL A 154 34.39 19.75 20.78
C VAL A 154 35.79 19.51 21.36
N THR A 155 36.37 18.32 21.20
CA THR A 155 37.65 17.93 21.84
C THR A 155 38.90 18.36 21.06
N ASN A 156 38.79 18.81 19.82
CA ASN A 156 39.96 19.21 19.00
C ASN A 156 40.67 20.51 19.45
N ASN A 157 40.27 21.14 20.55
CA ASN A 157 40.89 22.39 21.02
C ASN A 157 41.46 22.36 22.45
N LYS A 158 41.53 21.20 23.13
CA LYS A 158 42.25 21.10 24.40
C LYS A 158 42.94 19.76 24.55
N GLU A 159 44.26 19.83 24.38
CA GLU A 159 45.34 19.06 25.01
C GLU A 159 45.18 17.53 25.10
N GLU A 160 46.17 16.87 24.49
CA GLU A 160 46.67 15.53 24.79
C GLU A 160 46.73 15.32 26.31
N ASP A 161 45.97 14.33 26.80
CA ASP A 161 46.19 13.50 28.00
C ASP A 161 44.87 13.21 28.72
N SER A 162 44.26 12.08 28.36
CA SER A 162 43.73 11.15 29.36
C SER A 162 43.49 9.81 28.69
N ASP A 163 44.16 8.79 29.22
CA ASP A 163 43.89 7.37 28.94
C ASP A 163 42.41 7.09 29.24
N VAL A 164 41.57 7.10 28.21
CA VAL A 164 40.20 6.59 28.32
C VAL A 164 40.29 5.08 28.15
N GLU A 165 40.07 4.36 29.24
CA GLU A 165 39.84 2.92 29.24
C GLU A 165 38.82 2.58 28.14
N GLN A 166 39.29 1.90 27.09
CA GLN A 166 38.43 1.33 26.07
C GLN A 166 37.69 0.14 26.69
N ASP A 167 36.49 0.38 27.19
CA ASP A 167 35.56 -0.71 27.49
C ASP A 167 35.26 -1.47 26.20
N TYR A 168 35.59 -2.76 26.20
CA TYR A 168 35.45 -3.70 25.09
C TYR A 168 34.00 -4.19 24.91
N GLU A 169 33.02 -3.28 24.78
CA GLU A 169 31.62 -3.66 24.51
C GLU A 169 31.05 -2.92 23.28
N GLU A 170 30.66 -3.72 22.28
CA GLU A 170 29.84 -3.39 21.10
C GLU A 170 30.28 -2.19 20.24
N THR A 171 31.32 -2.41 19.42
CA THR A 171 31.84 -1.36 18.52
C THR A 171 30.87 -1.09 17.35
N TYR A 172 30.00 -0.09 17.51
CA TYR A 172 29.31 0.60 16.41
C TYR A 172 30.33 1.27 15.49
N GLU A 173 30.00 1.43 14.19
CA GLU A 173 30.86 2.13 13.23
C GLU A 173 31.05 3.61 13.62
N ASN A 174 29.97 4.23 14.10
CA ASN A 174 29.97 5.59 14.64
C ASN A 174 28.68 5.86 15.44
N THR A 175 28.59 7.05 16.06
CA THR A 175 27.43 7.48 16.85
C THR A 175 26.13 7.56 16.05
N ALA A 176 26.17 7.72 14.72
CA ALA A 176 24.95 7.74 13.90
C ALA A 176 24.34 6.33 13.79
N GLU A 177 25.18 5.30 13.67
CA GLU A 177 24.73 3.90 13.75
C GLU A 177 24.20 3.57 15.15
N GLU A 178 24.90 3.98 16.22
CA GLU A 178 24.44 3.83 17.62
C GLU A 178 23.07 4.51 17.84
N PHE A 179 22.86 5.71 17.29
CA PHE A 179 21.59 6.41 17.36
C PHE A 179 20.47 5.67 16.61
N LEU A 180 20.74 5.20 15.41
CA LEU A 180 19.76 4.44 14.62
C LEU A 180 19.41 3.12 15.33
N ASP A 181 20.40 2.48 15.94
CA ASP A 181 20.22 1.28 16.75
C ASP A 181 19.32 1.57 17.96
N ALA A 182 19.56 2.66 18.70
CA ALA A 182 18.69 3.04 19.81
C ALA A 182 17.23 3.30 19.39
N LEU A 183 16.98 3.81 18.17
CA LEU A 183 15.62 3.92 17.63
C LEU A 183 15.00 2.55 17.33
N VAL A 184 15.77 1.61 16.77
CA VAL A 184 15.33 0.23 16.54
C VAL A 184 15.04 -0.47 17.87
N ASP A 185 15.87 -0.27 18.90
CA ASP A 185 15.65 -0.81 20.25
C ASP A 185 14.35 -0.33 20.85
N ILE A 186 14.04 0.97 20.72
CA ILE A 186 12.74 1.50 21.17
C ILE A 186 11.59 0.76 20.48
N LEU A 187 11.68 0.51 19.17
CA LEU A 187 10.60 -0.16 18.44
C LEU A 187 10.46 -1.65 18.78
N VAL A 188 11.55 -2.31 19.15
CA VAL A 188 11.59 -3.75 19.43
C VAL A 188 11.35 -4.06 20.91
N GLU A 189 11.99 -3.33 21.83
CA GLU A 189 12.12 -3.67 23.25
C GLU A 189 11.19 -2.89 24.18
N LEU A 190 10.74 -1.69 23.79
CA LEU A 190 9.79 -0.91 24.57
C LEU A 190 8.36 -1.44 24.34
N PRO A 191 7.62 -1.83 25.39
CA PRO A 191 6.23 -2.22 25.22
C PRO A 191 5.38 -1.03 24.77
N VAL A 192 4.51 -1.25 23.79
CA VAL A 192 3.55 -0.24 23.35
C VAL A 192 2.41 -0.15 24.36
N SER A 193 2.21 1.04 24.94
CA SER A 193 1.14 1.39 25.87
C SER A 193 0.66 2.82 25.58
N ASP A 194 -0.44 3.26 26.19
CA ASP A 194 -0.93 4.63 26.02
C ASP A 194 0.11 5.70 26.44
N THR A 195 1.06 5.35 27.32
CA THR A 195 2.13 6.24 27.80
C THR A 195 3.37 6.23 26.91
N THR A 196 3.60 5.15 26.15
CA THR A 196 4.78 5.01 25.27
C THR A 196 4.47 5.17 23.79
N GLU A 197 3.20 5.17 23.38
CA GLU A 197 2.79 5.24 21.97
C GLU A 197 3.38 6.46 21.23
N ALA A 198 3.46 7.62 21.91
CA ALA A 198 4.09 8.82 21.37
C ALA A 198 5.58 8.59 21.04
N ILE A 199 6.30 7.85 21.90
CA ILE A 199 7.71 7.51 21.70
C ILE A 199 7.85 6.61 20.47
N HIS A 200 7.00 5.59 20.32
CA HIS A 200 7.02 4.71 19.15
C HIS A 200 6.71 5.45 17.84
N ILE A 201 5.70 6.31 17.84
CA ILE A 201 5.33 7.09 16.65
C ILE A 201 6.49 7.99 16.21
N GLU A 202 7.10 8.70 17.16
CA GLU A 202 8.21 9.60 16.85
C GLU A 202 9.49 8.85 16.50
N ALA A 203 9.73 7.67 17.07
CA ALA A 203 10.83 6.79 16.64
C ALA A 203 10.66 6.32 15.18
N VAL A 204 9.46 5.86 14.79
CA VAL A 204 9.16 5.51 13.38
C VAL A 204 9.39 6.70 12.45
N LYS A 205 8.88 7.88 12.82
CA LYS A 205 9.05 9.11 12.03
C LYS A 205 10.51 9.57 11.96
N CYS A 206 11.28 9.44 13.03
CA CYS A 206 12.72 9.71 13.04
C CYS A 206 13.45 8.80 12.05
N ILE A 207 13.18 7.49 12.05
CA ILE A 207 13.79 6.56 11.09
C ILE A 207 13.41 6.98 9.65
N MET A 208 12.14 7.24 9.37
CA MET A 208 11.71 7.72 8.05
C MET A 208 12.40 9.04 7.64
N ALA A 209 12.59 9.97 8.58
CA ALA A 209 13.28 11.24 8.33
C ALA A 209 14.76 11.01 7.96
N ILE A 210 15.45 10.11 8.65
CA ILE A 210 16.85 9.76 8.39
C ILE A 210 16.99 9.11 7.00
N LEU A 211 16.08 8.18 6.67
CA LEU A 211 16.08 7.47 5.38
C LEU A 211 15.64 8.34 4.19
N SER A 212 15.14 9.56 4.43
CA SER A 212 14.58 10.43 3.40
C SER A 212 15.58 11.00 2.40
N SER A 213 16.87 10.72 2.54
CA SER A 213 17.91 11.12 1.57
C SER A 213 17.52 10.68 0.16
N GLN A 214 16.93 9.49 0.02
CA GLN A 214 16.44 8.95 -1.25
C GLN A 214 15.46 9.87 -1.98
N LEU A 215 14.67 10.70 -1.29
CA LEU A 215 13.75 11.65 -1.93
C LEU A 215 14.48 12.69 -2.79
N TYR A 216 15.72 13.02 -2.45
CA TYR A 216 16.47 14.13 -3.00
C TYR A 216 17.49 13.71 -4.08
N HIS A 217 17.44 12.45 -4.50
CA HIS A 217 18.25 11.88 -5.58
C HIS A 217 17.38 11.49 -6.79
N ASP A 218 17.95 11.59 -7.98
CA ASP A 218 17.28 11.23 -9.25
C ASP A 218 17.30 9.71 -9.51
N SER A 219 18.18 8.96 -8.84
CA SER A 219 18.34 7.51 -9.05
C SER A 219 17.93 6.70 -7.81
N VAL A 220 17.09 5.69 -8.03
CA VAL A 220 16.64 4.72 -7.01
C VAL A 220 17.79 3.84 -6.48
N LEU A 221 18.88 3.71 -7.24
CA LEU A 221 20.05 2.89 -6.89
C LEU A 221 21.13 3.67 -6.15
N THR A 222 20.86 4.93 -5.78
CA THR A 222 21.81 5.72 -4.99
C THR A 222 22.07 5.01 -3.66
N SER A 223 23.34 4.71 -3.38
CA SER A 223 23.76 4.08 -2.13
C SER A 223 23.37 4.95 -0.94
N SER A 224 22.85 4.31 0.12
CA SER A 224 22.55 5.00 1.38
C SER A 224 23.27 4.34 2.55
N ILE A 225 24.02 5.14 3.30
CA ILE A 225 24.73 4.79 4.52
C ILE A 225 23.74 4.31 5.59
N PHE A 226 22.62 5.02 5.78
CA PHE A 226 21.64 4.67 6.82
C PHE A 226 20.84 3.40 6.49
N PHE A 227 20.50 3.18 5.21
CA PHE A 227 20.02 1.86 4.80
C PHE A 227 21.10 0.79 4.99
N GLY A 228 22.37 1.12 4.72
CA GLY A 228 23.52 0.26 5.02
C GLY A 228 23.58 -0.19 6.48
N TYR A 229 23.40 0.72 7.44
CA TYR A 229 23.33 0.38 8.87
C TYR A 229 22.18 -0.59 9.20
N LEU A 230 21.00 -0.38 8.61
CA LEU A 230 19.82 -1.24 8.82
C LEU A 230 19.89 -2.61 8.16
N MET A 231 20.57 -2.70 7.01
CA MET A 231 20.60 -3.89 6.16
C MET A 231 21.84 -4.76 6.40
N HIS A 232 22.97 -4.13 6.74
CA HIS A 232 24.29 -4.75 6.78
C HIS A 232 25.12 -4.39 8.01
N GLY A 233 24.78 -3.29 8.69
CA GLY A 233 25.41 -2.87 9.95
C GLY A 233 24.86 -3.59 11.17
N LYS A 234 25.03 -2.98 12.35
CA LYS A 234 24.63 -3.56 13.65
C LYS A 234 23.13 -3.84 13.72
N CYS A 235 22.32 -2.92 13.22
CA CYS A 235 20.86 -3.04 13.24
C CYS A 235 20.34 -4.22 12.40
N SER A 236 21.12 -4.74 11.44
CA SER A 236 20.73 -5.90 10.62
C SER A 236 20.49 -7.16 11.45
N SER A 237 21.16 -7.30 12.60
CA SER A 237 20.97 -8.40 13.54
C SER A 237 19.56 -8.44 14.14
N ARG A 238 18.91 -7.28 14.26
CA ARG A 238 17.55 -7.10 14.78
C ARG A 238 16.49 -6.93 13.69
N SER A 239 16.84 -7.15 12.41
CA SER A 239 15.92 -7.02 11.27
C SER A 239 14.66 -7.88 11.43
N MET A 240 14.81 -9.09 11.97
CA MET A 240 13.70 -10.00 12.24
C MET A 240 12.74 -9.45 13.31
N GLU A 241 13.29 -8.96 14.40
CA GLU A 241 12.53 -8.43 15.54
C GLU A 241 11.83 -7.13 15.15
N LEU A 242 12.52 -6.26 14.41
CA LEU A 242 11.95 -5.02 13.87
C LEU A 242 10.81 -5.32 12.89
N THR A 243 11.00 -6.26 11.96
CA THR A 243 9.93 -6.69 11.04
C THR A 243 8.70 -7.18 11.80
N LYS A 244 8.91 -8.02 12.83
CA LYS A 244 7.84 -8.53 13.69
C LYS A 244 7.14 -7.40 14.46
N ALA A 245 7.89 -6.47 15.03
CA ALA A 245 7.34 -5.34 15.79
C ALA A 245 6.47 -4.44 14.89
N LEU A 246 6.95 -4.10 13.69
CA LEU A 246 6.21 -3.28 12.73
C LEU A 246 4.92 -3.97 12.26
N LEU A 247 4.97 -5.27 11.95
CA LEU A 247 3.76 -6.03 11.63
C LEU A 247 2.80 -6.12 12.82
N THR A 248 3.30 -6.35 14.03
CA THR A 248 2.47 -6.41 15.25
C THR A 248 1.76 -5.08 15.49
N ASN A 249 2.44 -3.95 15.31
CA ASN A 249 1.83 -2.63 15.37
C ASN A 249 0.75 -2.44 14.31
N TYR A 250 0.99 -2.89 13.07
CA TYR A 250 -0.01 -2.86 12.01
C TYR A 250 -1.27 -3.68 12.36
N LEU A 251 -1.12 -4.80 13.05
CA LEU A 251 -2.26 -5.61 13.51
C LEU A 251 -3.02 -4.94 14.67
N GLN A 252 -2.32 -4.32 15.62
CA GLN A 252 -2.89 -3.98 16.93
C GLN A 252 -3.11 -2.48 17.18
N ARG A 253 -2.36 -1.59 16.53
CA ARG A 253 -2.26 -0.16 16.90
C ARG A 253 -2.82 0.76 15.82
N ASN A 254 -4.12 0.63 15.56
CA ASN A 254 -4.77 1.24 14.41
C ASN A 254 -5.62 2.48 14.73
N THR A 255 -5.69 2.87 16.01
CA THR A 255 -6.34 4.11 16.41
C THR A 255 -5.45 5.29 16.05
N PRO A 256 -5.95 6.32 15.35
CA PRO A 256 -5.15 7.50 15.08
C PRO A 256 -4.69 8.18 16.35
N TYR A 257 -3.42 8.58 16.37
CA TYR A 257 -2.85 9.26 17.53
C TYR A 257 -3.23 10.73 17.51
N VAL A 258 -4.35 11.06 18.16
CA VAL A 258 -4.78 12.44 18.35
C VAL A 258 -4.19 12.95 19.66
N THR A 259 -3.24 13.87 19.59
CA THR A 259 -2.83 14.66 20.77
C THR A 259 -4.08 15.42 21.22
N LYS A 260 -4.77 14.94 22.26
CA LYS A 260 -6.00 15.54 22.76
C LYS A 260 -5.78 17.04 22.93
N ARG A 261 -6.38 17.87 22.07
CA ARG A 261 -6.68 19.26 22.42
C ARG A 261 -7.54 19.13 23.67
N GLU A 262 -7.01 19.49 24.83
CA GLU A 262 -7.86 19.77 26.00
C GLU A 262 -8.78 20.92 25.58
N LYS A 263 -9.90 20.60 24.93
CA LYS A 263 -11.07 21.44 24.93
C LYS A 263 -11.73 21.22 26.28
N ASP A 264 -12.17 22.32 26.88
CA ASP A 264 -13.05 22.33 28.05
C ASP A 264 -14.20 21.31 27.88
N PRO A 265 -14.74 20.77 28.98
CA PRO A 265 -15.50 19.53 28.96
C PRO A 265 -16.85 19.70 28.26
N GLU A 266 -16.86 19.45 26.95
CA GLU A 266 -18.08 19.28 26.17
C GLU A 266 -18.11 17.89 25.54
N SER A 267 -19.03 17.09 26.08
CA SER A 267 -19.65 15.86 25.58
C SER A 267 -18.79 14.89 24.74
N ILE A 268 -18.45 13.78 25.38
CA ILE A 268 -17.82 12.56 24.81
C ILE A 268 -18.56 12.00 23.57
N VAL A 269 -19.82 12.41 23.34
CA VAL A 269 -20.66 11.94 22.24
C VAL A 269 -20.28 12.57 20.89
N LEU A 270 -19.68 13.77 20.86
CA LEU A 270 -19.35 14.48 19.61
C LEU A 270 -18.05 14.01 18.95
N GLY A 271 -17.08 13.52 19.72
CA GLY A 271 -15.77 13.06 19.20
C GLY A 271 -15.84 11.76 18.40
N LEU A 272 -16.69 10.82 18.81
CA LEU A 272 -16.96 9.58 18.07
C LEU A 272 -17.85 9.84 16.84
N ALA A 273 -18.75 10.81 16.94
CA ALA A 273 -19.61 11.19 15.82
C ALA A 273 -18.81 11.82 14.68
N ALA A 274 -17.83 12.71 14.96
CA ALA A 274 -17.05 13.37 13.90
C ALA A 274 -16.22 12.39 13.03
N SER A 275 -15.58 11.38 13.63
CA SER A 275 -14.81 10.37 12.89
C SER A 275 -15.70 9.44 12.07
N VAL A 276 -16.90 9.13 12.56
CA VAL A 276 -17.89 8.32 11.84
C VAL A 276 -18.56 9.14 10.74
N TRP A 277 -18.79 10.45 10.98
CA TRP A 277 -19.48 11.33 10.04
C TRP A 277 -18.62 11.67 8.82
N SER A 278 -17.32 11.90 9.00
CA SER A 278 -16.38 12.13 7.88
C SER A 278 -16.27 10.88 6.99
N VAL A 279 -16.22 9.68 7.57
CA VAL A 279 -16.22 8.41 6.82
C VAL A 279 -17.55 8.17 6.10
N VAL A 280 -18.69 8.54 6.72
CA VAL A 280 -20.01 8.40 6.13
C VAL A 280 -20.26 9.42 5.00
N GLN A 281 -19.76 10.65 5.11
CA GLN A 281 -19.89 11.66 4.04
C GLN A 281 -19.08 11.27 2.79
N ILE A 282 -17.86 10.75 2.98
CA ILE A 282 -17.02 10.20 1.90
C ILE A 282 -17.71 8.98 1.25
N ALA A 283 -18.39 8.15 2.03
CA ALA A 283 -19.12 6.98 1.50
C ALA A 283 -20.48 7.32 0.86
N ALA A 284 -21.07 8.49 1.16
CA ALA A 284 -22.43 8.86 0.75
C ALA A 284 -22.49 9.86 -0.42
N GLY A 285 -21.36 10.37 -0.91
CA GLY A 285 -21.31 11.21 -2.13
C GLY A 285 -22.03 12.55 -2.00
N TYR A 286 -22.06 13.15 -0.81
CA TYR A 286 -22.57 14.51 -0.63
C TYR A 286 -21.46 15.51 -1.00
N ASP A 287 -21.45 15.96 -2.26
CA ASP A 287 -20.67 17.13 -2.71
C ASP A 287 -21.29 18.39 -2.09
N ASP A 288 -20.62 18.99 -1.11
CA ASP A 288 -20.95 20.34 -0.64
C ASP A 288 -20.12 21.35 -1.46
N LEU A 289 -20.78 22.05 -2.38
CA LEU A 289 -20.20 22.86 -3.47
C LEU A 289 -19.43 24.13 -3.03
N ASN A 290 -19.02 24.23 -1.76
CA ASN A 290 -18.23 25.33 -1.21
C ASN A 290 -17.02 24.87 -0.37
N GLY A 291 -16.70 23.56 -0.32
CA GLY A 291 -15.70 22.97 0.60
C GLY A 291 -14.32 22.61 0.01
N ASP A 292 -14.11 22.75 -1.29
CA ASP A 292 -12.94 22.19 -2.01
C ASP A 292 -11.58 22.61 -1.43
N ASP A 293 -11.46 23.84 -0.91
CA ASP A 293 -10.20 24.35 -0.37
C ASP A 293 -9.87 23.81 1.03
N GLU A 294 -10.86 23.40 1.84
CA GLU A 294 -10.62 22.89 3.19
C GLU A 294 -10.33 21.39 3.21
N GLU A 295 -11.04 20.58 2.41
CA GLU A 295 -10.81 19.14 2.29
C GLU A 295 -9.40 18.81 1.76
N MET A 296 -8.87 19.62 0.83
CA MET A 296 -7.54 19.41 0.25
C MET A 296 -6.39 19.54 1.27
N ASN A 297 -6.61 20.18 2.42
CA ASN A 297 -5.59 20.34 3.46
C ASN A 297 -5.65 19.28 4.57
N VAL A 298 -6.64 18.39 4.56
CA VAL A 298 -6.79 17.36 5.60
C VAL A 298 -5.93 16.15 5.23
N ILE A 299 -4.94 15.84 6.07
CA ILE A 299 -4.11 14.64 5.93
C ILE A 299 -4.86 13.47 6.59
N PRO A 300 -4.97 12.30 5.93
CA PRO A 300 -5.57 11.12 6.54
C PRO A 300 -4.92 10.81 7.89
N PRO A 301 -5.71 10.55 8.95
CA PRO A 301 -5.15 10.47 10.28
C PRO A 301 -4.32 9.20 10.46
N ALA A 302 -3.04 9.38 10.80
CA ALA A 302 -2.09 8.27 10.97
C ALA A 302 -2.13 7.66 12.37
N SER A 303 -2.12 6.33 12.41
CA SER A 303 -1.92 5.51 13.61
C SER A 303 -0.49 4.97 13.65
N LEU A 304 -0.06 4.44 14.80
CA LEU A 304 1.23 3.75 14.87
C LEU A 304 1.29 2.56 13.88
N GLY A 305 0.18 1.85 13.69
CA GLY A 305 0.07 0.75 12.74
C GLY A 305 0.23 1.19 11.28
N SER A 306 -0.38 2.32 10.89
CA SER A 306 -0.23 2.85 9.53
C SER A 306 1.19 3.38 9.26
N LEU A 307 1.83 4.00 10.25
CA LEU A 307 3.23 4.43 10.13
C LEU A 307 4.19 3.22 10.10
N SER A 308 3.89 2.18 10.88
CA SER A 308 4.70 0.97 10.93
C SER A 308 4.70 0.21 9.60
N VAL A 309 3.55 0.09 8.93
CA VAL A 309 3.49 -0.53 7.60
C VAL A 309 4.22 0.30 6.55
N LEU A 310 4.15 1.64 6.61
CA LEU A 310 4.91 2.51 5.71
C LEU A 310 6.42 2.33 5.87
N LEU A 311 6.91 2.28 7.12
CA LEU A 311 8.33 2.02 7.39
C LEU A 311 8.75 0.63 6.92
N LEU A 312 7.95 -0.40 7.22
CA LEU A 312 8.22 -1.76 6.80
C LEU A 312 8.33 -1.88 5.28
N LEU A 313 7.41 -1.26 4.54
CA LEU A 313 7.43 -1.23 3.08
C LEU A 313 8.67 -0.48 2.56
N ASN A 314 9.08 0.60 3.21
CA ASN A 314 10.28 1.34 2.84
C ASN A 314 11.54 0.50 2.99
N LEU A 315 11.63 -0.25 4.09
CA LEU A 315 12.72 -1.18 4.32
C LEU A 315 12.67 -2.34 3.32
N ALA A 316 11.52 -3.00 3.14
CA ALA A 316 11.42 -4.21 2.30
C ALA A 316 11.54 -3.94 0.79
N CYS A 317 11.13 -2.76 0.32
CA CYS A 317 11.21 -2.38 -1.10
C CYS A 317 12.53 -1.69 -1.48
N HIS A 318 13.38 -1.34 -0.51
CA HIS A 318 14.70 -0.78 -0.81
C HIS A 318 15.60 -1.80 -1.53
N GLN A 319 16.37 -1.36 -2.52
CA GLN A 319 17.40 -2.17 -3.16
C GLN A 319 18.79 -1.57 -2.90
N ASN A 320 19.71 -2.42 -2.47
CA ASN A 320 21.10 -2.03 -2.25
C ASN A 320 21.81 -1.82 -3.60
N ALA A 321 22.67 -0.81 -3.68
CA ALA A 321 23.49 -0.53 -4.87
C ALA A 321 24.38 -1.72 -5.29
N ASP A 322 24.86 -2.50 -4.32
CA ASP A 322 25.71 -3.69 -4.54
C ASP A 322 24.91 -4.96 -4.88
N ASN A 323 23.60 -4.84 -5.11
CA ASN A 323 22.66 -5.94 -5.34
C ASN A 323 22.67 -7.03 -4.23
N ARG A 324 23.12 -6.67 -3.02
CA ARG A 324 23.03 -7.53 -1.84
C ARG A 324 21.58 -7.73 -1.45
N SER A 325 21.26 -8.93 -0.97
CA SER A 325 19.92 -9.28 -0.54
C SER A 325 19.41 -8.35 0.57
N ASN A 326 18.12 -8.03 0.51
CA ASN A 326 17.43 -7.20 1.49
C ASN A 326 16.92 -8.07 2.64
N VAL A 327 17.48 -7.88 3.84
CA VAL A 327 17.16 -8.69 5.02
C VAL A 327 15.70 -8.57 5.47
N TYR A 328 15.03 -7.43 5.26
CA TYR A 328 13.62 -7.25 5.59
C TYR A 328 12.71 -7.94 4.56
N LYS A 329 13.06 -7.88 3.26
CA LYS A 329 12.36 -8.65 2.20
C LYS A 329 12.50 -10.15 2.46
N GLU A 330 13.69 -10.63 2.85
CA GLU A 330 13.91 -12.03 3.25
C GLU A 330 13.11 -12.43 4.50
N THR A 331 13.01 -11.54 5.49
CA THR A 331 12.26 -11.84 6.70
C THR A 331 10.77 -11.94 6.40
N LEU A 332 10.23 -11.05 5.55
CA LEU A 332 8.84 -11.13 5.10
C LEU A 332 8.53 -12.40 4.30
N SER A 333 9.48 -12.91 3.51
CA SER A 333 9.27 -14.13 2.74
C SER A 333 9.30 -15.40 3.61
N ALA A 334 9.84 -15.33 4.83
CA ALA A 334 10.17 -16.51 5.64
C ALA A 334 9.42 -16.65 6.99
N PHE A 335 8.64 -15.67 7.45
CA PHE A 335 7.93 -15.81 8.73
C PHE A 335 6.81 -16.85 8.68
N GLU A 336 6.62 -17.56 9.79
CA GLU A 336 5.70 -18.70 9.90
C GLU A 336 4.39 -18.35 10.62
N ASN A 337 3.39 -19.21 10.46
CA ASN A 337 2.14 -19.11 11.21
C ASN A 337 2.35 -19.48 12.68
N ALA A 338 1.94 -18.60 13.59
CA ALA A 338 1.99 -18.86 15.04
C ALA A 338 1.06 -19.99 15.49
N GLN A 339 0.02 -20.30 14.69
CA GLN A 339 -0.97 -21.33 15.01
C GLN A 339 -0.57 -22.73 14.52
N GLU A 340 0.51 -22.87 13.73
CA GLU A 340 0.97 -24.17 13.25
C GLU A 340 1.77 -24.92 14.32
N VAL A 341 1.35 -26.16 14.61
CA VAL A 341 2.09 -27.07 15.49
C VAL A 341 3.31 -27.57 14.72
N SER A 342 4.50 -27.20 15.19
CA SER A 342 5.76 -27.47 14.49
C SER A 342 5.95 -28.97 14.23
N SER A 343 6.06 -29.37 12.96
CA SER A 343 6.57 -30.70 12.63
C SER A 343 8.04 -30.80 13.05
N VAL A 344 8.45 -31.98 13.50
CA VAL A 344 9.76 -32.31 14.14
C VAL A 344 11.00 -31.95 13.29
N ASN A 345 10.82 -31.54 12.03
CA ASN A 345 11.86 -31.01 11.16
C ASN A 345 11.69 -29.49 11.01
N GLY A 346 12.11 -28.72 12.01
CA GLY A 346 12.09 -27.25 11.93
C GLY A 346 13.03 -26.73 10.84
N PRO A 347 12.78 -25.54 10.27
CA PRO A 347 13.67 -24.95 9.28
C PRO A 347 15.07 -24.73 9.85
N THR A 348 16.07 -24.89 9.00
CA THR A 348 17.48 -24.63 9.30
C THR A 348 17.78 -23.15 9.58
N LYS A 349 16.86 -22.22 9.23
CA LYS A 349 16.98 -20.77 9.41
C LYS A 349 16.01 -20.32 10.51
N ARG A 350 16.50 -19.64 11.56
CA ARG A 350 15.65 -19.02 12.59
C ARG A 350 14.74 -17.98 11.91
N THR A 351 13.45 -17.96 12.27
CA THR A 351 12.45 -17.00 11.80
C THR A 351 11.44 -16.71 12.91
N PHE A 352 10.67 -15.62 12.79
CA PHE A 352 9.62 -15.31 13.74
C PHE A 352 8.27 -15.92 13.32
N ARG A 353 7.34 -15.98 14.28
CA ARG A 353 5.95 -16.41 14.04
C ARG A 353 4.96 -15.28 14.24
N LEU A 354 3.92 -15.26 13.42
CA LEU A 354 2.81 -14.33 13.48
C LEU A 354 1.48 -15.05 13.23
N ASP A 355 0.40 -14.60 13.87
CA ASP A 355 -0.93 -15.16 13.62
C ASP A 355 -1.39 -14.79 12.20
N TYR A 356 -1.43 -15.79 11.32
CA TYR A 356 -1.86 -15.60 9.92
C TYR A 356 -3.34 -15.23 9.82
N SER A 357 -4.19 -15.67 10.76
CA SER A 357 -5.60 -15.29 10.76
C SER A 357 -5.76 -13.81 11.06
N ALA A 358 -5.09 -13.32 12.10
CA ALA A 358 -5.14 -11.90 12.44
C ALA A 358 -4.59 -11.02 11.30
N LEU A 359 -3.51 -11.46 10.64
CA LEU A 359 -2.96 -10.77 9.48
C LEU A 359 -3.92 -10.77 8.28
N TYR A 360 -4.52 -11.91 7.97
CA TYR A 360 -5.51 -12.03 6.89
C TYR A 360 -6.73 -11.16 7.13
N ASP A 361 -7.32 -11.20 8.32
CA ASP A 361 -8.50 -10.40 8.67
C ASP A 361 -8.18 -8.91 8.60
N ARG A 362 -6.99 -8.51 9.06
CA ARG A 362 -6.53 -7.12 8.96
C ARG A 362 -6.38 -6.68 7.51
N LEU A 363 -5.73 -7.49 6.67
CA LEU A 363 -5.57 -7.18 5.24
C LEU A 363 -6.92 -7.10 4.53
N CYS A 364 -7.87 -8.01 4.80
CA CYS A 364 -9.23 -7.93 4.24
C CYS A 364 -9.91 -6.60 4.60
N ALA A 365 -9.72 -6.13 5.82
CA ALA A 365 -10.32 -4.89 6.31
C ALA A 365 -9.68 -3.61 5.79
N THR A 366 -8.49 -3.67 5.16
CA THR A 366 -7.74 -2.47 4.77
C THR A 366 -7.11 -2.53 3.37
N VAL A 367 -7.33 -3.59 2.60
CA VAL A 367 -6.75 -3.75 1.25
C VAL A 367 -7.26 -2.69 0.26
N ASP A 368 -8.35 -2.01 0.57
CA ASP A 368 -8.82 -0.81 -0.13
C ASP A 368 -7.86 0.39 0.02
N GLN A 369 -6.88 0.32 0.92
CA GLN A 369 -5.84 1.30 1.11
C GLN A 369 -4.54 0.91 0.38
N GLN A 370 -3.82 1.91 -0.11
CA GLN A 370 -2.62 1.70 -0.92
C GLN A 370 -1.48 0.93 -0.20
N PRO A 371 -1.06 1.27 1.06
CA PRO A 371 0.01 0.53 1.72
C PRO A 371 -0.34 -0.93 2.03
N PRO A 372 -1.54 -1.25 2.59
CA PRO A 372 -1.96 -2.64 2.78
C PRO A 372 -2.06 -3.46 1.49
N MET A 373 -2.50 -2.88 0.37
CA MET A 373 -2.49 -3.57 -0.94
C MET A 373 -1.06 -3.94 -1.35
N LEU A 374 -0.09 -3.04 -1.18
CA LEU A 374 1.32 -3.34 -1.47
C LEU A 374 1.87 -4.43 -0.54
N LEU A 375 1.53 -4.38 0.75
CA LEU A 375 1.91 -5.43 1.71
C LEU A 375 1.30 -6.78 1.32
N LEU A 376 0.01 -6.82 0.94
CA LEU A 376 -0.65 -8.04 0.46
C LEU A 376 0.09 -8.61 -0.75
N TYR A 377 0.41 -7.77 -1.73
CA TYR A 377 1.18 -8.18 -2.90
C TYR A 377 2.53 -8.81 -2.50
N LEU A 378 3.33 -8.13 -1.67
CA LEU A 378 4.65 -8.64 -1.26
C LEU A 378 4.53 -10.00 -0.57
N LEU A 379 3.54 -10.15 0.31
CA LEU A 379 3.30 -11.39 1.05
C LEU A 379 2.82 -12.52 0.12
N LEU A 380 1.85 -12.24 -0.76
CA LEU A 380 1.37 -13.23 -1.72
C LEU A 380 2.47 -13.63 -2.71
N HIS A 381 3.33 -12.71 -3.13
CA HIS A 381 4.42 -13.03 -4.05
C HIS A 381 5.52 -13.86 -3.37
N THR A 382 5.99 -13.41 -2.20
CA THR A 382 7.24 -13.92 -1.60
C THR A 382 7.06 -14.92 -0.46
N ASN A 383 5.98 -14.86 0.32
CA ASN A 383 5.74 -15.76 1.45
C ASN A 383 4.78 -16.89 1.05
N CYS A 384 5.36 -18.06 0.72
CA CYS A 384 4.56 -19.20 0.27
C CYS A 384 3.63 -19.75 1.36
N GLY A 385 4.03 -19.70 2.63
CA GLY A 385 3.20 -20.13 3.76
C GLY A 385 1.94 -19.28 3.88
N PHE A 386 2.09 -17.96 3.87
CA PHE A 386 0.97 -17.04 3.92
C PHE A 386 0.09 -17.13 2.66
N ARG A 387 0.69 -17.23 1.46
CA ARG A 387 -0.07 -17.43 0.21
C ARG A 387 -0.93 -18.69 0.28
N ASN A 388 -0.38 -19.82 0.71
CA ASN A 388 -1.12 -21.07 0.85
C ASN A 388 -2.23 -20.95 1.90
N TYR A 389 -1.97 -20.27 3.01
CA TYR A 389 -2.98 -19.97 4.01
C TYR A 389 -4.15 -19.17 3.42
N VAL A 390 -3.88 -18.09 2.68
CA VAL A 390 -4.91 -17.29 2.00
C VAL A 390 -5.76 -18.16 1.07
N LEU A 391 -5.11 -18.95 0.20
CA LEU A 391 -5.80 -19.82 -0.78
C LEU A 391 -6.65 -20.93 -0.12
N SER A 392 -6.36 -21.29 1.13
CA SER A 392 -7.13 -22.28 1.89
C SER A 392 -8.39 -21.71 2.58
N ARG A 393 -8.59 -20.38 2.57
CA ARG A 393 -9.73 -19.74 3.24
C ARG A 393 -11.04 -20.02 2.51
N ILE A 394 -12.11 -20.23 3.28
CA ILE A 394 -13.47 -20.41 2.75
C ILE A 394 -14.17 -19.08 2.43
N ASN A 395 -13.72 -17.99 3.05
CA ASN A 395 -14.31 -16.65 2.98
C ASN A 395 -13.48 -15.69 2.12
N LEU A 396 -13.02 -16.17 0.96
CA LEU A 396 -12.14 -15.44 0.04
C LEU A 396 -12.79 -14.15 -0.48
N GLU A 397 -14.11 -14.06 -0.51
CA GLU A 397 -14.86 -12.86 -0.88
C GLU A 397 -14.51 -11.66 0.00
N ASN A 398 -14.16 -11.87 1.27
CA ASN A 398 -13.75 -10.79 2.17
C ASN A 398 -12.45 -10.10 1.72
N LEU A 399 -11.61 -10.81 0.96
CA LEU A 399 -10.40 -10.26 0.36
C LEU A 399 -10.65 -9.78 -1.07
N VAL A 400 -11.23 -10.65 -1.89
CA VAL A 400 -11.32 -10.43 -3.35
C VAL A 400 -12.30 -9.30 -3.68
N VAL A 401 -13.42 -9.16 -2.97
CA VAL A 401 -14.41 -8.10 -3.28
C VAL A 401 -13.80 -6.70 -3.07
N PRO A 402 -13.14 -6.38 -1.95
CA PRO A 402 -12.42 -5.11 -1.81
C PRO A 402 -11.35 -4.88 -2.89
N VAL A 403 -10.58 -5.90 -3.28
CA VAL A 403 -9.59 -5.79 -4.37
C VAL A 403 -10.27 -5.47 -5.71
N LEU A 404 -11.42 -6.09 -5.99
CA LEU A 404 -12.22 -5.79 -7.19
C LEU A 404 -12.81 -4.39 -7.18
N ARG A 405 -13.16 -3.83 -6.01
CA ARG A 405 -13.60 -2.43 -5.89
C ARG A 405 -12.49 -1.47 -6.30
N VAL A 406 -11.25 -1.70 -5.85
CA VAL A 406 -10.09 -0.90 -6.26
C VAL A 406 -9.93 -0.90 -7.80
N LEU A 407 -10.06 -2.07 -8.43
CA LEU A 407 -9.99 -2.19 -9.89
C LEU A 407 -11.16 -1.50 -10.62
N HIS A 408 -12.35 -1.55 -10.04
CA HIS A 408 -13.56 -0.98 -10.63
C HIS A 408 -13.61 0.54 -10.51
N ASP A 409 -13.25 1.07 -9.35
CA ASP A 409 -13.34 2.50 -9.01
C ASP A 409 -12.10 3.25 -9.51
N GLY A 410 -10.93 2.60 -9.51
CA GLY A 410 -9.70 3.13 -10.08
C GLY A 410 -9.68 3.14 -11.61
N ALA A 411 -10.59 2.43 -12.28
CA ALA A 411 -10.79 2.57 -13.71
C ALA A 411 -11.39 3.97 -13.98
N PRO A 412 -10.86 4.78 -14.91
CA PRO A 412 -11.21 6.19 -15.04
C PRO A 412 -12.70 6.39 -15.39
N GLN A 413 -13.51 6.57 -14.34
CA GLN A 413 -14.86 7.11 -14.38
C GLN A 413 -14.71 8.58 -14.00
N SER A 414 -14.95 9.47 -14.97
CA SER A 414 -15.08 10.93 -14.80
C SER A 414 -13.99 11.65 -13.99
N GLY A 415 -13.11 12.37 -14.69
CA GLY A 415 -12.63 13.70 -14.30
C GLY A 415 -11.74 13.88 -13.05
N SER A 416 -11.52 12.87 -12.21
CA SER A 416 -10.70 13.05 -11.00
C SER A 416 -9.24 13.33 -11.34
N LEU A 417 -8.72 14.47 -10.87
CA LEU A 417 -7.43 15.06 -11.22
C LEU A 417 -6.18 14.26 -10.75
N ASN A 418 -6.35 13.13 -10.05
CA ASN A 418 -5.26 12.36 -9.42
C ASN A 418 -4.94 11.02 -10.12
N ILE A 419 -4.86 11.06 -11.46
CA ILE A 419 -4.73 9.90 -12.37
C ILE A 419 -3.49 9.02 -12.06
N ALA A 420 -2.36 9.60 -11.65
CA ALA A 420 -1.12 8.84 -11.38
C ALA A 420 -1.12 8.15 -10.00
N SER A 421 -1.92 8.64 -9.05
CA SER A 421 -1.94 8.09 -7.68
C SER A 421 -2.72 6.77 -7.61
N ASN A 422 -3.78 6.66 -8.41
CA ASN A 422 -4.65 5.48 -8.44
C ASN A 422 -4.15 4.39 -9.40
N SER A 423 -3.32 4.71 -10.40
CA SER A 423 -2.82 3.71 -11.35
C SER A 423 -1.99 2.61 -10.67
N HIS A 424 -1.05 2.97 -9.79
CA HIS A 424 -0.25 2.00 -9.03
C HIS A 424 -1.12 1.06 -8.18
N HIS A 425 -2.16 1.61 -7.57
CA HIS A 425 -3.08 0.82 -6.75
C HIS A 425 -3.88 -0.17 -7.61
N VAL A 426 -4.34 0.25 -8.78
CA VAL A 426 -5.00 -0.61 -9.78
C VAL A 426 -4.07 -1.72 -10.28
N TYR A 427 -2.79 -1.43 -10.56
CA TYR A 427 -1.83 -2.47 -10.96
C TYR A 427 -1.61 -3.51 -9.87
N LEU A 428 -1.44 -3.09 -8.62
CA LEU A 428 -1.27 -4.02 -7.50
C LEU A 428 -2.51 -4.88 -7.30
N ALA A 429 -3.71 -4.29 -7.37
CA ALA A 429 -4.96 -5.04 -7.30
C ALA A 429 -5.09 -6.10 -8.41
N LEU A 430 -4.67 -5.74 -9.63
CA LEU A 430 -4.65 -6.65 -10.78
C LEU A 430 -3.67 -7.81 -10.56
N ILE A 431 -2.45 -7.50 -10.11
CA ILE A 431 -1.42 -8.50 -9.81
C ILE A 431 -1.88 -9.45 -8.71
N VAL A 432 -2.52 -8.93 -7.66
CA VAL A 432 -3.08 -9.75 -6.58
C VAL A 432 -4.09 -10.76 -7.13
N VAL A 433 -5.04 -10.33 -7.95
CA VAL A 433 -6.02 -11.27 -8.56
C VAL A 433 -5.33 -12.25 -9.52
N LEU A 434 -4.31 -11.81 -10.27
CA LEU A 434 -3.53 -12.68 -11.14
C LEU A 434 -2.81 -13.78 -10.34
N ILE A 435 -2.10 -13.44 -9.26
CA ILE A 435 -1.42 -14.40 -8.37
C ILE A 435 -2.43 -15.40 -7.79
N LEU A 436 -3.59 -14.92 -7.32
CA LEU A 436 -4.64 -15.81 -6.80
C LEU A 436 -5.19 -16.75 -7.89
N SER A 437 -5.33 -16.27 -9.13
CA SER A 437 -5.82 -17.06 -10.26
C SER A 437 -4.86 -18.16 -10.71
N GLU A 438 -3.60 -18.16 -10.29
CA GLU A 438 -2.66 -19.25 -10.60
C GLU A 438 -3.08 -20.58 -9.97
N ASP A 439 -3.87 -20.52 -8.88
CA ASP A 439 -4.31 -21.69 -8.12
C ASP A 439 -5.63 -22.26 -8.66
N ASP A 440 -5.66 -23.58 -8.84
CA ASP A 440 -6.82 -24.31 -9.37
C ASP A 440 -8.01 -24.36 -8.40
N PHE A 441 -7.74 -24.39 -7.10
CA PHE A 441 -8.80 -24.41 -6.10
C PHE A 441 -9.49 -23.04 -6.04
N PHE A 442 -8.72 -21.95 -6.04
CA PHE A 442 -9.23 -20.59 -6.19
C PHE A 442 -10.12 -20.46 -7.42
N CYS A 443 -9.64 -20.89 -8.60
CA CYS A 443 -10.40 -20.80 -9.84
C CYS A 443 -11.76 -21.51 -9.78
N LYS A 444 -11.89 -22.58 -9.00
CA LYS A 444 -13.16 -23.30 -8.83
C LYS A 444 -14.05 -22.64 -7.79
N ILE A 445 -13.53 -22.34 -6.60
CA ILE A 445 -14.34 -21.89 -5.46
C ILE A 445 -14.99 -20.53 -5.70
N VAL A 446 -14.34 -19.63 -6.46
CA VAL A 446 -14.93 -18.33 -6.80
C VAL A 446 -16.22 -18.45 -7.61
N HIS A 447 -16.38 -19.52 -8.41
CA HIS A 447 -17.63 -19.75 -9.15
C HIS A 447 -18.75 -20.38 -8.30
N GLU A 448 -18.42 -20.89 -7.11
CA GLU A 448 -19.39 -21.44 -6.15
C GLU A 448 -19.75 -20.45 -5.03
N THR A 449 -18.98 -19.37 -4.90
CA THR A 449 -19.19 -18.31 -3.90
C THR A 449 -20.14 -17.25 -4.44
N MET A 450 -21.34 -17.12 -3.87
CA MET A 450 -22.35 -16.15 -4.32
C MET A 450 -22.24 -14.82 -3.57
N ILE A 451 -22.18 -13.72 -4.33
CA ILE A 451 -22.13 -12.35 -3.83
C ILE A 451 -23.50 -11.70 -3.98
N LYS A 452 -24.08 -11.29 -2.85
CA LYS A 452 -25.39 -10.64 -2.80
C LYS A 452 -25.32 -9.13 -2.92
N ASP A 453 -24.32 -8.52 -2.27
CA ASP A 453 -24.10 -7.08 -2.36
C ASP A 453 -23.26 -6.72 -3.59
N THR A 454 -23.96 -6.35 -4.66
CA THR A 454 -23.37 -5.85 -5.91
C THR A 454 -23.69 -4.39 -6.17
N SER A 455 -24.19 -3.67 -5.16
CA SER A 455 -24.63 -2.27 -5.27
C SER A 455 -23.51 -1.33 -5.76
N TRP A 456 -22.28 -1.60 -5.34
CA TRP A 456 -21.09 -0.83 -5.70
C TRP A 456 -20.66 -0.98 -7.18
N TYR A 457 -21.03 -2.06 -7.87
CA TYR A 457 -20.61 -2.28 -9.25
C TYR A 457 -21.33 -1.34 -10.24
N GLN A 458 -22.62 -1.10 -10.03
CA GLN A 458 -23.39 -0.17 -10.84
C GLN A 458 -24.61 0.34 -10.05
N ALA A 459 -24.53 1.58 -9.57
CA ALA A 459 -25.53 2.20 -8.70
C ALA A 459 -26.95 2.22 -9.33
N GLU A 460 -27.05 2.52 -10.63
CA GLU A 460 -28.35 2.67 -11.30
C GLU A 460 -29.06 1.34 -11.60
N ARG A 461 -28.30 0.24 -11.73
CA ARG A 461 -28.81 -1.08 -12.10
C ARG A 461 -27.99 -2.17 -11.41
N PRO A 462 -28.32 -2.51 -10.15
CA PRO A 462 -27.61 -3.56 -9.43
C PRO A 462 -27.74 -4.89 -10.18
N LEU A 463 -26.64 -5.65 -10.23
CA LEU A 463 -26.55 -6.92 -10.97
C LEU A 463 -27.43 -8.03 -10.38
N GLY A 464 -27.90 -7.86 -9.14
CA GLY A 464 -28.48 -8.94 -8.34
C GLY A 464 -27.39 -9.85 -7.77
N GLU A 465 -27.77 -11.10 -7.49
CA GLU A 465 -26.85 -12.12 -6.98
C GLU A 465 -25.98 -12.68 -8.13
N VAL A 466 -24.67 -12.70 -7.94
CA VAL A 466 -23.70 -13.19 -8.93
C VAL A 466 -22.58 -13.96 -8.24
N SER A 467 -22.01 -14.99 -8.87
CA SER A 467 -20.82 -15.64 -8.30
C SER A 467 -19.64 -14.67 -8.28
N LEU A 468 -18.74 -14.83 -7.31
CA LEU A 468 -17.50 -14.05 -7.20
C LEU A 468 -16.68 -14.15 -8.49
N GLY A 469 -16.60 -15.35 -9.09
CA GLY A 469 -15.97 -15.57 -10.39
C GLY A 469 -16.66 -14.81 -11.52
N GLY A 470 -18.00 -14.73 -11.51
CA GLY A 470 -18.75 -13.89 -12.44
C GLY A 470 -18.44 -12.39 -12.26
N LEU A 471 -18.27 -11.95 -11.01
CA LEU A 471 -17.92 -10.57 -10.67
C LEU A 471 -16.49 -10.21 -11.12
N ILE A 472 -15.52 -11.10 -10.92
CA ILE A 472 -14.14 -10.96 -11.45
C ILE A 472 -14.20 -10.74 -12.97
N ILE A 473 -14.94 -11.59 -13.70
CA ILE A 473 -15.10 -11.46 -15.16
C ILE A 473 -15.68 -10.09 -15.53
N LEU A 474 -16.72 -9.65 -14.84
CA LEU A 474 -17.39 -8.37 -15.12
C LEU A 474 -16.48 -7.16 -14.89
N VAL A 475 -15.68 -7.17 -13.82
CA VAL A 475 -14.72 -6.11 -13.51
C VAL A 475 -13.60 -6.12 -14.55
N PHE A 476 -12.96 -7.25 -14.82
CA PHE A 476 -11.89 -7.33 -15.82
C PHE A 476 -12.36 -6.99 -17.24
N VAL A 477 -13.54 -7.44 -17.66
CA VAL A 477 -14.11 -7.02 -18.95
C VAL A 477 -14.25 -5.49 -19.00
N ARG A 478 -14.79 -4.86 -17.95
CA ARG A 478 -14.94 -3.40 -17.89
C ARG A 478 -13.58 -2.69 -17.92
N THR A 479 -12.60 -3.21 -17.17
CA THR A 479 -11.23 -2.68 -17.09
C THR A 479 -10.54 -2.75 -18.45
N ILE A 480 -10.63 -3.90 -19.14
CA ILE A 480 -10.11 -4.08 -20.50
C ILE A 480 -10.82 -3.16 -21.50
N GLN A 481 -12.16 -3.07 -21.46
CA GLN A 481 -12.92 -2.18 -22.36
C GLN A 481 -12.49 -0.72 -22.19
N THR A 482 -12.40 -0.26 -20.95
CA THR A 482 -11.97 1.10 -20.62
C THR A 482 -10.54 1.34 -21.08
N ASN A 483 -9.65 0.37 -20.85
CA ASN A 483 -8.26 0.46 -21.26
C ASN A 483 -8.10 0.55 -22.78
N THR A 484 -8.75 -0.35 -23.52
CA THR A 484 -8.75 -0.32 -24.98
C THR A 484 -9.25 1.03 -25.50
N LEU A 485 -10.33 1.57 -24.93
CA LEU A 485 -10.93 2.82 -25.40
C LEU A 485 -10.12 4.07 -25.03
N LYS A 486 -9.53 4.13 -23.83
CA LYS A 486 -8.95 5.35 -23.27
C LYS A 486 -7.43 5.31 -23.15
N THR A 487 -6.87 4.33 -22.44
CA THR A 487 -5.48 4.38 -21.93
C THR A 487 -4.47 3.59 -22.78
N ARG A 488 -4.91 2.54 -23.48
CA ARG A 488 -4.09 1.67 -24.35
C ARG A 488 -2.84 1.10 -23.66
N ASP A 489 -2.96 0.79 -22.38
CA ASP A 489 -1.89 0.19 -21.59
C ASP A 489 -1.82 -1.33 -21.83
N ARG A 490 -0.72 -1.79 -22.42
CA ARG A 490 -0.48 -3.20 -22.74
C ARG A 490 -0.35 -4.07 -21.48
N TYR A 491 0.28 -3.55 -20.41
CA TYR A 491 0.50 -4.32 -19.19
C TYR A 491 -0.82 -4.68 -18.51
N LEU A 492 -1.69 -3.68 -18.33
CA LEU A 492 -3.03 -3.88 -17.77
C LEU A 492 -3.85 -4.83 -18.64
N HIS A 493 -3.77 -4.67 -19.97
CA HIS A 493 -4.50 -5.53 -20.91
C HIS A 493 -4.11 -7.00 -20.80
N THR A 494 -2.81 -7.29 -20.88
CA THR A 494 -2.27 -8.66 -20.86
C THR A 494 -2.54 -9.35 -19.53
N ASN A 495 -2.34 -8.66 -18.40
CA ASN A 495 -2.55 -9.26 -17.08
C ASN A 495 -4.03 -9.54 -16.77
N CYS A 496 -4.96 -8.67 -17.21
CA CYS A 496 -6.39 -8.97 -17.08
C CYS A 496 -6.79 -10.21 -17.90
N LEU A 497 -6.32 -10.32 -19.14
CA LEU A 497 -6.59 -11.48 -19.99
C LEU A 497 -5.95 -12.76 -19.43
N ALA A 498 -4.73 -12.69 -18.92
CA ALA A 498 -4.04 -13.80 -18.28
C ALA A 498 -4.84 -14.36 -17.09
N ALA A 499 -5.33 -13.48 -16.21
CA ALA A 499 -6.14 -13.90 -15.06
C ALA A 499 -7.49 -14.49 -15.49
N LEU A 500 -8.16 -13.93 -16.51
CA LEU A 500 -9.37 -14.55 -17.09
C LEU A 500 -9.08 -15.93 -17.72
N ALA A 501 -7.94 -16.05 -18.39
CA ALA A 501 -7.49 -17.27 -19.04
C ALA A 501 -7.22 -18.39 -18.03
N ASN A 502 -6.57 -18.07 -16.91
CA ASN A 502 -6.37 -19.00 -15.79
C ASN A 502 -7.69 -19.57 -15.25
N MET A 503 -8.71 -18.72 -15.10
CA MET A 503 -10.02 -19.13 -14.57
C MET A 503 -10.91 -19.84 -15.59
N SER A 504 -10.62 -19.70 -16.89
CA SER A 504 -11.55 -20.08 -17.98
C SER A 504 -11.98 -21.54 -17.98
N SER A 505 -11.11 -22.46 -17.54
CA SER A 505 -11.42 -23.89 -17.44
C SER A 505 -12.42 -24.18 -16.32
N SER A 506 -12.51 -23.31 -15.32
CA SER A 506 -13.37 -23.44 -14.13
C SER A 506 -14.66 -22.62 -14.21
N PHE A 507 -14.88 -21.89 -15.31
CA PHE A 507 -16.13 -21.17 -15.55
C PHE A 507 -17.33 -22.11 -15.37
N LYS A 508 -18.22 -21.77 -14.45
CA LYS A 508 -19.37 -22.61 -14.06
C LYS A 508 -20.55 -21.71 -13.72
N GLN A 509 -21.74 -22.06 -14.21
CA GLN A 509 -22.99 -21.34 -13.97
C GLN A 509 -22.90 -19.83 -14.22
N LEU A 510 -22.19 -19.43 -15.29
CA LEU A 510 -22.10 -18.01 -15.64
C LEU A 510 -23.49 -17.43 -15.94
N SER A 511 -23.78 -16.25 -15.35
CA SER A 511 -25.05 -15.57 -15.60
C SER A 511 -25.12 -15.00 -17.02
N SER A 512 -26.34 -14.74 -17.50
CA SER A 512 -26.54 -14.13 -18.82
C SER A 512 -25.77 -12.81 -19.00
N ALA A 513 -25.73 -11.98 -17.95
CA ALA A 513 -25.01 -10.70 -17.98
C ALA A 513 -23.50 -10.89 -18.15
N VAL A 514 -22.90 -11.85 -17.42
CA VAL A 514 -21.46 -12.18 -17.53
C VAL A 514 -21.12 -12.65 -18.95
N CYS A 515 -21.89 -13.61 -19.48
CA CYS A 515 -21.68 -14.13 -20.83
C CYS A 515 -21.81 -13.05 -21.90
N GLN A 516 -22.83 -12.18 -21.80
CA GLN A 516 -23.02 -11.07 -22.73
C GLN A 516 -21.87 -10.07 -22.70
N LYS A 517 -21.34 -9.74 -21.51
CA LYS A 517 -20.20 -8.82 -21.38
C LYS A 517 -18.92 -9.45 -21.95
N LEU A 518 -18.66 -10.73 -21.67
CA LEU A 518 -17.49 -11.45 -22.19
C LEU A 518 -17.51 -11.53 -23.73
N ILE A 519 -18.61 -11.96 -24.34
CA ILE A 519 -18.73 -12.01 -25.81
C ILE A 519 -18.81 -10.60 -26.41
N GLY A 520 -19.39 -9.63 -25.68
CA GLY A 520 -19.41 -8.23 -26.08
C GLY A 520 -18.02 -7.60 -26.13
N LEU A 521 -17.09 -8.04 -25.29
CA LEU A 521 -15.68 -7.62 -25.36
C LEU A 521 -15.01 -8.12 -26.64
N LEU A 522 -15.23 -9.38 -27.01
CA LEU A 522 -14.74 -9.93 -28.29
C LEU A 522 -15.28 -9.13 -29.49
N GLU A 523 -16.58 -8.81 -29.47
CA GLU A 523 -17.21 -7.97 -30.50
C GLU A 523 -16.60 -6.55 -30.54
N LEU A 524 -16.29 -5.96 -29.38
CA LEU A 524 -15.63 -4.65 -29.32
C LEU A 524 -14.25 -4.69 -29.98
N PHE A 525 -13.43 -5.69 -29.66
CA PHE A 525 -12.09 -5.83 -30.24
C PHE A 525 -12.15 -5.99 -31.74
N MET A 526 -13.04 -6.85 -32.26
CA MET A 526 -13.22 -7.03 -33.69
C MET A 526 -13.61 -5.72 -34.39
N LYS A 527 -14.60 -5.00 -33.86
CA LYS A 527 -15.03 -3.72 -34.45
C LYS A 527 -13.90 -2.69 -34.46
N ARG A 528 -13.09 -2.66 -33.40
CA ARG A 528 -11.95 -1.75 -33.32
C ARG A 528 -10.83 -2.15 -34.27
N HIS A 529 -10.50 -3.44 -34.33
CA HIS A 529 -9.51 -4.00 -35.26
C HIS A 529 -9.89 -3.67 -36.70
N ALA A 530 -11.12 -3.98 -37.12
CA ALA A 530 -11.60 -3.66 -38.47
C ALA A 530 -11.51 -2.16 -38.79
N LYS A 531 -11.85 -1.28 -37.83
CA LYS A 531 -11.70 0.17 -38.00
C LYS A 531 -10.25 0.62 -38.17
N LEU A 532 -9.32 0.04 -37.39
CA LEU A 532 -7.90 0.38 -37.48
C LEU A 532 -7.27 -0.12 -38.78
N ILE A 533 -7.65 -1.32 -39.23
CA ILE A 533 -7.22 -1.88 -40.52
C ILE A 533 -7.70 -1.00 -41.67
N GLU A 534 -8.97 -0.59 -41.67
CA GLU A 534 -9.48 0.30 -42.72
C GLU A 534 -8.78 1.66 -42.69
N HIS A 535 -8.55 2.23 -41.51
CA HIS A 535 -7.80 3.50 -41.38
C HIS A 535 -6.37 3.37 -41.90
N MET A 536 -5.69 2.25 -41.63
CA MET A 536 -4.36 1.95 -42.14
C MET A 536 -4.37 1.83 -43.67
N ARG A 537 -5.36 1.14 -44.24
CA ARG A 537 -5.54 0.97 -45.69
C ARG A 537 -5.74 2.31 -46.40
N VAL A 538 -6.65 3.13 -45.88
CA VAL A 538 -6.94 4.48 -46.41
C VAL A 538 -5.70 5.37 -46.30
N SER A 539 -5.00 5.34 -45.16
CA SER A 539 -3.80 6.17 -44.96
C SER A 539 -2.65 5.79 -45.90
N ALA A 540 -2.54 4.50 -46.25
CA ALA A 540 -1.58 4.01 -47.25
C ALA A 540 -1.93 4.39 -48.69
N GLU A 541 -3.22 4.59 -49.01
CA GLU A 541 -3.67 5.01 -50.35
C GLU A 541 -3.44 6.50 -50.64
N TYR A 542 -3.28 7.35 -49.60
CA TYR A 542 -3.17 8.82 -49.74
C TYR A 542 -1.76 9.41 -49.47
N ASP A 543 -0.70 8.58 -49.40
CA ASP A 543 0.72 8.99 -49.32
C ASP A 543 1.03 10.11 -48.30
N LEU A 544 0.39 10.06 -47.13
CA LEU A 544 0.71 10.99 -46.02
C LEU A 544 1.98 10.51 -45.31
N GLU A 545 3.05 11.32 -45.34
CA GLU A 545 4.35 11.08 -44.69
C GLU A 545 4.22 10.88 -43.16
N HIS A 546 3.92 9.65 -42.70
CA HIS A 546 3.73 9.35 -41.28
C HIS A 546 4.27 7.97 -40.84
N GLU A 547 5.58 7.72 -41.01
CA GLU A 547 6.23 6.48 -40.50
C GLU A 547 5.99 6.23 -39.01
N LYS A 548 6.00 7.29 -38.17
CA LYS A 548 5.77 7.18 -36.71
C LYS A 548 4.33 6.82 -36.33
N GLN A 549 3.32 7.27 -37.09
CA GLN A 549 1.92 6.90 -36.81
C GLN A 549 1.61 5.48 -37.32
N SER A 550 2.17 5.10 -38.47
CA SER A 550 2.06 3.74 -39.04
C SER A 550 2.56 2.66 -38.05
N HIS A 551 3.72 2.90 -37.42
CA HIS A 551 4.26 2.00 -36.39
C HIS A 551 3.33 1.82 -35.17
N ASN A 552 2.66 2.89 -34.75
CA ASN A 552 1.76 2.85 -33.59
C ASN A 552 0.47 2.06 -33.91
N TYR A 553 -0.06 2.19 -35.15
CA TYR A 553 -1.20 1.40 -35.60
C TYR A 553 -0.89 -0.09 -35.65
N HIS A 554 0.30 -0.47 -36.10
CA HIS A 554 0.69 -1.89 -36.17
C HIS A 554 0.72 -2.53 -34.77
N GLN A 555 1.32 -1.85 -33.79
CA GLN A 555 1.34 -2.32 -32.40
C GLN A 555 -0.06 -2.44 -31.79
N ASP A 556 -0.93 -1.44 -32.01
CA ASP A 556 -2.32 -1.45 -31.55
C ASP A 556 -3.13 -2.59 -32.19
N ILE A 557 -2.91 -2.88 -33.48
CA ILE A 557 -3.55 -4.00 -34.19
C ILE A 557 -3.07 -5.34 -33.63
N THR A 558 -1.76 -5.53 -33.47
CA THR A 558 -1.21 -6.78 -32.90
C THR A 558 -1.75 -7.02 -31.49
N ALA A 559 -1.82 -5.99 -30.64
CA ALA A 559 -2.39 -6.11 -29.30
C ALA A 559 -3.88 -6.52 -29.34
N LEU A 560 -4.66 -5.99 -30.29
CA LEU A 560 -6.05 -6.42 -30.48
C LEU A 560 -6.14 -7.85 -30.98
N GLU A 561 -5.26 -8.29 -31.88
CA GLU A 561 -5.24 -9.66 -32.40
C GLU A 561 -4.89 -10.67 -31.31
N GLU A 562 -3.86 -10.38 -30.50
CA GLU A 562 -3.52 -11.16 -29.31
C GLU A 562 -4.69 -11.24 -28.32
N GLY A 563 -5.38 -10.11 -28.10
CA GLY A 563 -6.57 -10.05 -27.26
C GLY A 563 -7.74 -10.87 -27.80
N ILE A 564 -8.03 -10.78 -29.09
CA ILE A 564 -9.06 -11.59 -29.78
C ILE A 564 -8.72 -13.07 -29.65
N ARG A 565 -7.47 -13.45 -29.93
CA ARG A 565 -7.00 -14.83 -29.83
C ARG A 565 -7.20 -15.38 -28.42
N THR A 566 -6.76 -14.65 -27.40
CA THR A 566 -6.88 -15.07 -26.00
C THR A 566 -8.35 -15.22 -25.58
N LEU A 567 -9.25 -14.33 -26.02
CA LEU A 567 -10.68 -14.46 -25.75
C LEU A 567 -11.31 -15.70 -26.44
N LEU A 568 -10.87 -16.03 -27.66
CA LEU A 568 -11.29 -17.26 -28.35
C LEU A 568 -10.75 -18.51 -27.65
N GLU A 569 -9.52 -18.48 -27.13
CA GLU A 569 -8.94 -19.54 -26.32
C GLU A 569 -9.71 -19.71 -24.99
N ILE A 570 -10.07 -18.62 -24.31
CA ILE A 570 -10.95 -18.63 -23.12
C ILE A 570 -12.29 -19.29 -23.44
N CYS A 571 -12.91 -18.93 -24.57
CA CYS A 571 -14.17 -19.56 -25.00
C CYS A 571 -14.00 -21.07 -25.19
N ASN A 572 -12.92 -21.49 -25.84
CA ASN A 572 -12.61 -22.91 -26.03
C ASN A 572 -12.35 -23.66 -24.73
N SER A 573 -11.63 -23.05 -23.80
CA SER A 573 -11.33 -23.61 -22.48
C SER A 573 -12.62 -23.86 -21.68
N CYS A 574 -13.53 -22.89 -21.67
CA CYS A 574 -14.86 -23.01 -21.05
C CYS A 574 -15.69 -24.14 -21.70
N LEU A 575 -15.76 -24.19 -23.04
CA LEU A 575 -16.52 -25.22 -23.76
C LEU A 575 -15.95 -26.63 -23.57
N THR A 576 -14.63 -26.76 -23.52
CA THR A 576 -13.99 -28.07 -23.38
C THR A 576 -14.13 -28.61 -21.97
N SER A 577 -14.01 -27.74 -20.97
CA SER A 577 -13.94 -28.14 -19.56
C SER A 577 -15.32 -28.19 -18.88
N ASN A 578 -16.21 -27.23 -19.17
CA ASN A 578 -17.41 -27.00 -18.38
C ASN A 578 -18.67 -26.63 -19.19
N LEU A 579 -18.75 -26.99 -20.48
CA LEU A 579 -19.92 -26.69 -21.33
C LEU A 579 -21.26 -27.08 -20.69
N ARG A 580 -21.32 -28.25 -20.05
CA ARG A 580 -22.55 -28.77 -19.42
C ARG A 580 -23.10 -27.87 -18.32
N ASN A 581 -22.23 -27.09 -17.69
CA ASN A 581 -22.58 -26.22 -16.56
C ASN A 581 -22.81 -24.76 -16.99
N ASN A 582 -22.78 -24.44 -18.29
CA ASN A 582 -22.85 -23.06 -18.78
C ASN A 582 -23.89 -22.87 -19.91
N PRO A 583 -25.19 -23.11 -19.64
CA PRO A 583 -26.25 -22.96 -20.65
C PRO A 583 -26.38 -21.53 -21.18
N HIS A 584 -26.20 -20.51 -20.33
CA HIS A 584 -26.21 -19.12 -20.76
C HIS A 584 -25.05 -18.78 -21.70
N PHE A 585 -23.88 -19.40 -21.52
CA PHE A 585 -22.76 -19.19 -22.42
C PHE A 585 -23.07 -19.74 -23.82
N ILE A 586 -23.60 -20.97 -23.89
CA ILE A 586 -24.07 -21.60 -25.13
C ILE A 586 -25.13 -20.72 -25.80
N TYR A 587 -26.10 -20.23 -25.04
CA TYR A 587 -27.13 -19.31 -25.53
C TYR A 587 -26.52 -18.04 -26.14
N THR A 588 -25.56 -17.40 -25.46
CA THR A 588 -24.93 -16.16 -25.94
C THR A 588 -24.15 -16.39 -27.24
N ILE A 589 -23.37 -17.47 -27.36
CA ILE A 589 -22.62 -17.74 -28.60
C ILE A 589 -23.55 -18.11 -29.78
N LEU A 590 -24.69 -18.75 -29.51
CA LEU A 590 -25.72 -19.01 -30.51
C LEU A 590 -26.37 -17.70 -30.99
N TYR A 591 -26.74 -16.84 -30.05
CA TYR A 591 -27.32 -15.53 -30.33
C TYR A 591 -26.37 -14.64 -31.13
N LYS A 592 -25.06 -14.75 -30.85
CA LYS A 592 -23.98 -14.01 -31.53
C LYS A 592 -23.29 -14.82 -32.64
N ARG A 593 -23.94 -15.84 -33.22
CA ARG A 593 -23.32 -16.75 -34.21
C ARG A 593 -22.57 -16.01 -35.34
N GLN A 594 -23.16 -14.94 -35.87
CA GLN A 594 -22.57 -14.14 -36.97
C GLN A 594 -21.19 -13.58 -36.61
N LEU A 595 -20.92 -13.32 -35.32
CA LEU A 595 -19.61 -12.88 -34.84
C LEU A 595 -18.52 -13.90 -35.18
N PHE A 596 -18.83 -15.19 -35.01
CA PHE A 596 -17.88 -16.28 -35.19
C PHE A 596 -17.72 -16.70 -36.65
N ASP A 597 -18.75 -16.51 -37.48
CA ASP A 597 -18.67 -16.77 -38.91
C ASP A 597 -17.58 -15.91 -39.58
N GLY A 598 -17.36 -14.69 -39.09
CA GLY A 598 -16.30 -13.79 -39.56
C GLY A 598 -14.86 -14.30 -39.34
N PHE A 599 -14.65 -15.26 -38.44
CA PHE A 599 -13.32 -15.80 -38.14
C PHE A 599 -12.98 -17.08 -38.91
N GLN A 600 -13.94 -17.71 -39.58
CA GLN A 600 -13.75 -19.03 -40.22
C GLN A 600 -12.61 -19.02 -41.26
N ASN A 601 -12.41 -17.89 -41.94
CA ASN A 601 -11.39 -17.72 -42.97
C ASN A 601 -10.22 -16.83 -42.52
N HIS A 602 -10.18 -16.41 -41.24
CA HIS A 602 -9.14 -15.52 -40.76
C HIS A 602 -7.88 -16.32 -40.37
N PRO A 603 -6.70 -16.09 -41.00
CA PRO A 603 -5.51 -16.92 -40.80
C PRO A 603 -5.08 -17.08 -39.34
N MET A 604 -5.26 -16.03 -38.52
CA MET A 604 -4.84 -16.02 -37.11
C MET A 604 -5.82 -16.69 -36.13
N PHE A 605 -7.06 -16.94 -36.55
CA PHE A 605 -8.13 -17.37 -35.63
C PHE A 605 -8.84 -18.65 -36.07
N GLN A 606 -8.74 -19.03 -37.34
CA GLN A 606 -9.45 -20.19 -37.92
C GLN A 606 -9.22 -21.50 -37.13
N ASP A 607 -8.05 -21.67 -36.52
CA ASP A 607 -7.68 -22.83 -35.70
C ASP A 607 -8.55 -22.96 -34.43
N LEU A 608 -9.01 -21.84 -33.89
CA LEU A 608 -9.79 -21.75 -32.65
C LEU A 608 -11.30 -21.84 -32.87
N ILE A 609 -11.78 -21.65 -34.09
CA ILE A 609 -13.22 -21.55 -34.39
C ILE A 609 -13.91 -22.91 -34.50
N TRP A 610 -13.16 -23.97 -34.82
CA TRP A 610 -13.73 -25.29 -35.10
C TRP A 610 -14.65 -25.82 -33.97
N ASN A 611 -14.17 -25.78 -32.72
CA ASN A 611 -14.93 -26.21 -31.55
C ASN A 611 -16.19 -25.36 -31.33
N ILE A 612 -16.05 -24.03 -31.43
CA ILE A 612 -17.14 -23.07 -31.24
C ILE A 612 -18.24 -23.32 -32.29
N SER A 613 -17.85 -23.46 -33.56
CA SER A 613 -18.77 -23.77 -34.66
C SER A 613 -19.47 -25.12 -34.49
N LEU A 614 -18.76 -26.14 -33.99
CA LEU A 614 -19.34 -27.46 -33.72
C LEU A 614 -20.45 -27.37 -32.66
N VAL A 615 -20.19 -26.65 -31.55
CA VAL A 615 -21.17 -26.40 -30.49
C VAL A 615 -22.35 -25.60 -31.04
N ILE A 616 -22.10 -24.48 -31.71
CA ILE A 616 -23.15 -23.64 -32.32
C ILE A 616 -24.04 -24.46 -33.24
N ASN A 617 -23.48 -25.27 -34.14
CA ASN A 617 -24.26 -26.06 -35.09
C ASN A 617 -25.09 -27.16 -34.41
N HIS A 618 -24.52 -27.83 -33.40
CA HIS A 618 -25.25 -28.84 -32.64
C HIS A 618 -26.48 -28.26 -31.93
N PHE A 619 -26.29 -27.19 -31.16
CA PHE A 619 -27.41 -26.60 -30.41
C PHE A 619 -28.39 -25.84 -31.30
N ALA A 620 -27.93 -25.21 -32.39
CA ALA A 620 -28.82 -24.61 -33.39
C ALA A 620 -29.76 -25.64 -34.02
N SER A 621 -29.28 -26.86 -34.29
CA SER A 621 -30.12 -27.94 -34.83
C SER A 621 -31.21 -28.39 -33.85
N ARG A 622 -30.91 -28.39 -32.54
CA ARG A 622 -31.87 -28.73 -31.48
C ARG A 622 -32.91 -27.64 -31.28
N ILE A 623 -32.51 -26.37 -31.37
CA ILE A 623 -33.41 -25.22 -31.24
C ILE A 623 -34.37 -25.10 -32.44
N LYS A 624 -33.96 -25.52 -33.65
CA LYS A 624 -34.86 -25.55 -34.83
C LYS A 624 -36.10 -26.42 -34.62
N ALA A 625 -36.07 -27.39 -33.71
CA ALA A 625 -37.22 -28.22 -33.38
C ALA A 625 -38.24 -27.52 -32.46
N ILE A 626 -37.91 -26.33 -31.95
CA ILE A 626 -38.80 -25.51 -31.12
C ILE A 626 -39.63 -24.58 -32.03
N GLU A 627 -40.87 -24.30 -31.65
CA GLU A 627 -41.75 -23.35 -32.36
C GLU A 627 -41.11 -21.97 -32.52
N LYS A 628 -41.30 -21.35 -33.70
CA LYS A 628 -40.87 -19.98 -33.95
C LYS A 628 -41.60 -19.02 -33.01
N GLY A 629 -40.85 -18.32 -32.15
CA GLY A 629 -41.40 -17.40 -31.15
C GLY A 629 -41.36 -17.92 -29.72
N ALA A 630 -40.75 -19.08 -29.47
CA ALA A 630 -40.59 -19.61 -28.11
C ALA A 630 -39.83 -18.66 -27.18
N SER A 631 -40.19 -18.70 -25.89
CA SER A 631 -39.58 -17.86 -24.86
C SER A 631 -38.11 -18.20 -24.63
N VAL A 632 -37.33 -17.22 -24.13
CA VAL A 632 -35.91 -17.42 -23.76
C VAL A 632 -35.75 -18.58 -22.77
N SER A 633 -36.68 -18.75 -21.83
CA SER A 633 -36.70 -19.88 -20.89
C SER A 633 -36.77 -21.23 -21.62
N THR A 634 -37.67 -21.36 -22.60
CA THR A 634 -37.84 -22.60 -23.38
C THR A 634 -36.57 -22.96 -24.16
N VAL A 635 -35.90 -21.94 -24.71
CA VAL A 635 -34.62 -22.11 -25.40
C VAL A 635 -33.54 -22.58 -24.44
N LEU A 636 -33.43 -21.96 -23.25
CA LEU A 636 -32.44 -22.34 -22.23
C LEU A 636 -32.67 -23.76 -21.71
N GLU A 637 -33.92 -24.16 -21.43
CA GLU A 637 -34.25 -25.53 -21.04
C GLU A 637 -33.86 -26.56 -22.12
N THR A 638 -34.03 -26.18 -23.39
CA THR A 638 -33.60 -27.04 -24.50
C THR A 638 -32.08 -27.14 -24.59
N ILE A 639 -31.37 -26.05 -24.30
CA ILE A 639 -29.90 -26.04 -24.21
C ILE A 639 -29.43 -26.89 -23.03
N GLU A 640 -30.05 -26.80 -21.86
CA GLU A 640 -29.67 -27.59 -20.67
C GLU A 640 -29.84 -29.09 -20.90
N LYS A 641 -31.03 -29.52 -21.35
CA LYS A 641 -31.28 -30.90 -21.79
C LYS A 641 -30.29 -31.29 -22.90
N GLY A 642 -30.03 -30.32 -23.76
CA GLY A 642 -29.08 -30.35 -24.85
C GLY A 642 -27.68 -30.78 -24.40
N ALA A 643 -27.17 -30.10 -23.38
CA ALA A 643 -25.82 -30.18 -22.89
C ALA A 643 -25.55 -31.46 -22.09
N LEU A 644 -26.56 -32.00 -21.40
CA LEU A 644 -26.44 -33.31 -20.72
C LEU A 644 -26.09 -34.45 -21.70
N GLN A 645 -26.55 -34.35 -22.93
CA GLN A 645 -26.30 -35.33 -24.00
C GLN A 645 -25.09 -34.96 -24.88
N TRP A 646 -24.35 -33.91 -24.53
CA TRP A 646 -23.20 -33.46 -25.30
C TRP A 646 -22.06 -34.50 -25.26
N PRO A 647 -21.59 -34.99 -26.41
CA PRO A 647 -20.44 -35.88 -26.51
C PRO A 647 -19.14 -35.07 -26.37
N SER A 648 -18.63 -34.97 -25.13
CA SER A 648 -17.47 -34.13 -24.78
C SER A 648 -16.18 -34.54 -25.51
N ASP A 649 -16.08 -35.78 -25.98
CA ASP A 649 -14.99 -36.34 -26.76
C ASP A 649 -14.84 -35.70 -28.16
N ARG A 650 -15.88 -35.00 -28.65
CA ARG A 650 -15.85 -34.37 -29.97
C ARG A 650 -15.07 -33.06 -30.02
N LEU A 651 -14.72 -32.45 -28.90
CA LEU A 651 -14.00 -31.18 -28.90
C LEU A 651 -12.49 -31.41 -29.04
N LYS A 652 -11.85 -30.63 -29.91
CA LYS A 652 -10.39 -30.54 -30.00
C LYS A 652 -9.86 -30.03 -28.67
N LYS A 653 -8.83 -30.71 -28.16
CA LYS A 653 -8.11 -30.27 -26.97
C LYS A 653 -7.10 -29.19 -27.36
N PHE A 654 -7.12 -28.08 -26.63
CA PHE A 654 -6.11 -27.03 -26.71
C PHE A 654 -5.17 -27.12 -25.50
N PRO A 655 -3.98 -26.52 -25.57
CA PRO A 655 -3.13 -26.36 -24.39
C PRO A 655 -3.88 -25.70 -23.24
N GLU A 656 -3.58 -26.11 -22.01
CA GLU A 656 -4.15 -25.45 -20.84
C GLU A 656 -3.63 -24.02 -20.73
N LEU A 657 -4.55 -23.09 -20.48
CA LEU A 657 -4.23 -21.68 -20.26
C LEU A 657 -3.75 -21.52 -18.81
N LYS A 658 -2.42 -21.47 -18.64
CA LYS A 658 -1.76 -21.28 -17.34
C LYS A 658 -0.73 -20.17 -17.45
N PHE A 659 -1.07 -19.04 -16.85
CA PHE A 659 -0.25 -17.85 -16.76
C PHE A 659 0.17 -17.66 -15.31
N LYS A 660 1.42 -17.24 -15.12
CA LYS A 660 1.96 -16.87 -13.82
C LYS A 660 2.39 -15.42 -13.84
N TYR A 661 2.20 -14.75 -12.72
CA TYR A 661 2.84 -13.46 -12.52
C TYR A 661 4.35 -13.64 -12.44
N VAL A 662 5.07 -12.76 -13.14
CA VAL A 662 6.52 -12.66 -13.09
C VAL A 662 6.84 -11.21 -12.78
N GLU A 663 7.52 -10.98 -11.66
CA GLU A 663 8.06 -9.67 -11.28
C GLU A 663 9.15 -9.27 -12.28
N ASP A 664 9.11 -8.04 -12.79
CA ASP A 664 10.14 -7.51 -13.69
C ASP A 664 11.48 -7.33 -12.95
N ASP A 665 12.60 -7.54 -13.64
CA ASP A 665 13.94 -7.42 -13.06
C ASP A 665 14.23 -6.00 -12.52
N ASN A 666 13.59 -4.96 -13.08
CA ASN A 666 13.79 -3.55 -12.70
C ASN A 666 12.64 -2.97 -11.84
N THR A 667 11.90 -3.82 -11.11
CA THR A 667 10.77 -3.36 -10.28
C THR A 667 11.13 -2.34 -9.19
N VAL A 668 12.41 -2.18 -8.84
CA VAL A 668 12.88 -1.12 -7.93
C VAL A 668 12.51 0.29 -8.41
N GLU A 669 12.52 0.52 -9.73
CA GLU A 669 12.14 1.81 -10.32
C GLU A 669 10.65 2.12 -10.10
N PHE A 670 9.85 1.08 -9.87
CA PHE A 670 8.45 1.21 -9.50
C PHE A 670 8.27 1.32 -7.97
N PHE A 671 8.80 0.36 -7.21
CA PHE A 671 8.47 0.24 -5.78
C PHE A 671 9.10 1.33 -4.92
N VAL A 672 10.37 1.70 -5.15
CA VAL A 672 11.05 2.70 -4.31
C VAL A 672 10.36 4.06 -4.42
N PRO A 673 10.12 4.64 -5.62
CA PRO A 673 9.40 5.89 -5.74
C PRO A 673 7.95 5.78 -5.25
N TYR A 674 7.29 4.65 -5.46
CA TYR A 674 5.92 4.46 -5.01
C TYR A 674 5.80 4.47 -3.48
N VAL A 675 6.67 3.75 -2.76
CA VAL A 675 6.64 3.75 -1.28
C VAL A 675 6.96 5.13 -0.72
N TRP A 676 7.93 5.84 -1.29
CA TRP A 676 8.23 7.21 -0.88
C TRP A 676 7.09 8.18 -1.17
N ARG A 677 6.33 7.96 -2.26
CA ARG A 677 5.08 8.69 -2.52
C ARG A 677 4.04 8.45 -1.43
N LEU A 678 3.87 7.20 -0.99
CA LEU A 678 2.97 6.87 0.12
C LEU A 678 3.41 7.54 1.42
N ILE A 679 4.71 7.52 1.74
CA ILE A 679 5.26 8.22 2.90
C ILE A 679 5.02 9.72 2.79
N PHE A 680 5.27 10.31 1.63
CA PHE A 680 5.03 11.74 1.36
C PHE A 680 3.59 12.14 1.68
N GLN A 681 2.62 11.30 1.31
CA GLN A 681 1.20 11.59 1.48
C GLN A 681 0.62 11.22 2.86
N LEU A 682 1.09 10.12 3.45
CA LEU A 682 0.41 9.45 4.57
C LEU A 682 1.20 9.47 5.90
N SER A 683 2.45 9.94 5.90
CA SER A 683 3.28 9.95 7.12
C SER A 683 2.93 11.04 8.14
N THR A 684 2.03 11.97 7.81
CA THR A 684 1.74 13.24 8.54
C THR A 684 2.94 14.18 8.69
N MET A 685 4.09 13.86 8.10
CA MET A 685 5.24 14.76 8.02
C MET A 685 5.09 15.67 6.81
N TYR A 686 5.40 16.95 6.96
CA TYR A 686 5.42 17.89 5.84
C TYR A 686 6.69 17.71 5.01
N TRP A 687 6.57 17.44 3.72
CA TRP A 687 7.70 17.32 2.80
C TRP A 687 7.65 18.46 1.78
N ASP A 688 8.79 19.10 1.52
CA ASP A 688 8.87 20.14 0.49
C ASP A 688 8.95 19.50 -0.89
N GLY A 689 7.80 19.46 -1.58
CA GLY A 689 7.65 18.85 -2.91
C GLY A 689 8.56 19.46 -3.98
N THR A 690 9.03 20.70 -3.80
CA THR A 690 9.93 21.36 -4.77
C THR A 690 11.35 20.79 -4.77
N ARG A 691 11.73 20.09 -3.68
CA ARG A 691 13.06 19.47 -3.55
C ARG A 691 13.07 17.97 -3.84
N VAL A 692 11.90 17.34 -3.93
CA VAL A 692 11.80 15.92 -4.24
C VAL A 692 12.20 15.72 -5.71
N LYS A 693 13.16 14.83 -5.92
CA LYS A 693 13.68 14.45 -7.23
C LYS A 693 13.27 13.03 -7.64
N LEU A 694 13.02 12.17 -6.65
CA LEU A 694 12.71 10.75 -6.86
C LEU A 694 11.44 10.51 -7.67
N PHE A 695 10.46 11.41 -7.58
CA PHE A 695 9.23 11.40 -8.36
C PHE A 695 8.67 12.82 -8.49
N ASN A 696 7.73 13.04 -9.41
CA ASN A 696 7.08 14.34 -9.55
C ASN A 696 6.12 14.61 -8.37
N ALA A 697 6.63 15.25 -7.32
CA ALA A 697 5.89 15.56 -6.11
C ALA A 697 4.97 16.79 -6.23
N LEU A 698 5.19 17.66 -7.24
CA LEU A 698 4.39 18.87 -7.44
C LEU A 698 2.92 18.56 -7.79
N CYS A 699 2.65 17.36 -8.33
CA CYS A 699 1.29 16.89 -8.57
C CYS A 699 0.57 16.39 -7.30
N LEU A 700 1.24 16.37 -6.14
CA LEU A 700 0.75 15.78 -4.89
C LEU A 700 0.78 16.75 -3.70
N SER A 701 1.51 17.86 -3.85
CA SER A 701 1.80 18.87 -2.82
C SER A 701 0.65 19.82 -2.57
#